data_AF-A0A537X2P8-F1
#
_entry.id   AF-A0A537X2P8-F1
#
_cell.length_a   1.000
_cell.length_b   1.000
_cell.length_c   1.000
_cell.angle_alpha   90.00
_cell.angle_beta   90.00
_cell.angle_gamma   90.00
#
_symmetry.space_group_name_H-M   'P 1'
#
loop_
_entity.id
_entity.type
_entity.pdbx_description
1 polymer ?
#
loop_
_entity_poly.entity_id
_entity_poly.type
_entity_poly.pdbx_seq_one_letter_code
_entity_poly.pdbx_strand_id
1 'polypeptide(L)'
;MARDARRGPIPLPNGWRRVGRVAGPLLYALTLVFVAYLTVSIDLHPPGASTGAFDHSYPPNPAAVERPKVNGNPPAAVRQRTLTHGRLPTFAALAAALPSGTLRHEGRGPWLLREPIAIERRASLRVRGGRLDLAPGSFLVVARGGSVDLTDVAITGLGPAPTVTAPGRRAFISAEEGGRLVLRRDRIARLGHPGVHSYGIAFWAPAKGSAVVDSTISGNYFGVYLTHAVGVRIAGNHVVDSTVYGIDPHTVSSHLTIVGNTVVGSGLHGIILADRVSASIVKDNTIVDPNDHGIMLFDGSDGNLVAANRIRGAFDGIVVEGSSNTTIAGNTISAQRFGIRISGASKSTVATRNDISGALVGTYVYAGPAGTTLSDTTFSGTRETVRVRNDATGTTVRPVPPNSELGPPNSLSGSGGLPWWLPLSLLGAFVWMGWLVRQYLGYRYRPRTAPYEAGVSVVVPVFREDPQLLERCLQSWRANDVEEVLLVIDHTEHDLIPLARGWAKDHHELQVIVVEPPGKRHALAVGVLAATQPIVVLTDSDTLWDDGFVRKMLPGFSDPTVGGVACRQNVYRPGASLWRRVADWMLDVRFVHQLPATARRDAVPCVAGRTAAYRRDVILPVLDELEFETFFGRRCVSGDDGRLTWLVLRDGWGTTYQMNARAWTVFPNTFRAFLKQRIRWSRNSYRCYARAIGRGWMWREPAVTSITVIQNLVGPFTLTIAVFFLVRAVVDQAWLVAAATAVWLMAGRAIKGIGHLASEPASILYVPLVSIVFIFVMIPVKLFSLFTLNRQGWLTRLMDGGVAEGQGSATLDG
;
A
#
# COMPACT_ATOMS: atom_id res chain seq x y z
N MET A 1 48.40 -9.80 16.07
CA MET A 1 47.80 -11.10 16.42
C MET A 1 46.56 -10.80 17.27
N ALA A 2 45.31 -11.00 16.91
CA ALA A 2 44.65 -11.97 16.05
C ALA A 2 43.60 -11.25 15.17
N ARG A 3 43.74 -11.34 13.84
CA ARG A 3 42.81 -10.72 12.88
C ARG A 3 41.94 -11.70 12.11
N ASP A 4 41.97 -13.00 12.42
CA ASP A 4 41.40 -14.02 11.51
C ASP A 4 40.42 -15.03 12.09
N ALA A 5 39.93 -14.86 13.31
CA ALA A 5 38.87 -15.74 13.82
C ALA A 5 38.04 -15.03 14.89
N ARG A 6 36.98 -14.32 14.50
CA ARG A 6 35.88 -13.92 15.40
C ARG A 6 34.75 -13.26 14.59
N ARG A 7 33.69 -14.03 14.35
CA ARG A 7 32.57 -13.76 13.41
C ARG A 7 33.01 -13.60 11.96
N GLY A 8 33.59 -14.65 11.39
CA GLY A 8 33.61 -14.77 9.92
C GLY A 8 32.18 -14.52 9.41
N PRO A 9 32.00 -13.78 8.30
CA PRO A 9 30.66 -13.68 7.71
C PRO A 9 30.17 -15.11 7.58
N ILE A 10 29.01 -15.45 8.15
CA ILE A 10 28.26 -16.58 7.59
C ILE A 10 28.31 -16.30 6.09
N PRO A 11 28.96 -17.14 5.27
CA PRO A 11 29.08 -16.87 3.85
C PRO A 11 27.67 -17.05 3.34
N LEU A 12 26.89 -15.99 3.44
CA LEU A 12 25.57 -15.89 2.89
C LEU A 12 25.85 -16.02 1.39
N PRO A 13 25.44 -17.15 0.76
CA PRO A 13 25.65 -17.39 -0.66
C PRO A 13 25.30 -16.12 -1.43
N ASN A 14 25.94 -15.83 -2.57
CA ASN A 14 25.70 -14.58 -3.32
C ASN A 14 24.21 -14.24 -3.53
N GLY A 15 23.31 -15.24 -3.50
CA GLY A 15 21.86 -15.09 -3.42
C GLY A 15 21.34 -14.31 -2.19
N TRP A 16 21.87 -14.52 -1.00
CA TRP A 16 21.43 -13.88 0.24
C TRP A 16 21.83 -12.39 0.37
N ARG A 17 22.90 -11.95 -0.31
CA ARG A 17 23.20 -10.51 -0.48
C ARG A 17 22.17 -9.83 -1.40
N ARG A 18 21.62 -10.56 -2.37
CA ARG A 18 20.48 -10.13 -3.20
C ARG A 18 19.19 -10.10 -2.38
N VAL A 19 18.97 -11.10 -1.53
CA VAL A 19 17.85 -11.14 -0.57
C VAL A 19 17.95 -9.97 0.41
N GLY A 20 19.10 -9.62 0.99
CA GLY A 20 19.19 -8.44 1.87
C GLY A 20 18.86 -7.09 1.16
N ARG A 21 19.31 -6.94 -0.10
CA ARG A 21 19.09 -5.73 -0.92
C ARG A 21 17.66 -5.59 -1.44
N VAL A 22 17.04 -6.71 -1.82
CA VAL A 22 15.71 -6.76 -2.42
C VAL A 22 14.70 -7.14 -1.35
N ALA A 23 14.87 -8.27 -0.67
CA ALA A 23 13.99 -8.76 0.36
C ALA A 23 13.96 -7.92 1.64
N GLY A 24 14.90 -7.02 1.94
CA GLY A 24 14.74 -6.09 3.07
C GLY A 24 13.65 -5.04 2.83
N PRO A 25 13.79 -4.20 1.79
CA PRO A 25 12.74 -3.29 1.33
C PRO A 25 11.48 -4.02 0.86
N LEU A 26 11.62 -5.20 0.25
CA LEU A 26 10.48 -6.03 -0.18
C LEU A 26 9.83 -6.71 1.02
N LEU A 27 10.52 -7.12 2.09
CA LEU A 27 9.87 -7.55 3.34
C LEU A 27 9.19 -6.36 3.99
N TYR A 28 9.75 -5.16 3.93
CA TYR A 28 9.12 -3.97 4.48
C TYR A 28 7.86 -3.58 3.69
N ALA A 29 7.93 -3.61 2.36
CA ALA A 29 6.80 -3.40 1.46
C ALA A 29 5.80 -4.55 1.57
N LEU A 30 6.25 -5.80 1.68
CA LEU A 30 5.42 -6.98 1.96
C LEU A 30 4.88 -6.93 3.36
N THR A 31 5.51 -6.30 4.34
CA THR A 31 4.95 -6.12 5.69
C THR A 31 3.90 -5.01 5.63
N LEU A 32 4.13 -3.93 4.91
CA LEU A 32 3.11 -2.89 4.66
C LEU A 32 1.94 -3.43 3.84
N VAL A 33 2.19 -4.27 2.84
CA VAL A 33 1.19 -4.94 2.01
C VAL A 33 0.56 -6.09 2.76
N PHE A 34 1.26 -6.85 3.60
CA PHE A 34 0.73 -7.93 4.44
C PHE A 34 -0.07 -7.35 5.59
N VAL A 35 0.31 -6.17 6.08
CA VAL A 35 -0.42 -5.46 7.12
C VAL A 35 -1.57 -4.67 6.52
N ALA A 36 -1.48 -4.11 5.31
CA ALA A 36 -2.62 -3.56 4.57
C ALA A 36 -3.55 -4.69 4.08
N TYR A 37 -2.99 -5.81 3.64
CA TYR A 37 -3.68 -7.06 3.31
C TYR A 37 -4.36 -7.53 4.56
N LEU A 38 -3.69 -7.81 5.68
CA LEU A 38 -4.35 -8.03 6.97
C LEU A 38 -5.38 -6.93 7.24
N THR A 39 -5.11 -5.63 7.21
CA THR A 39 -6.15 -4.62 7.50
C THR A 39 -7.37 -4.73 6.58
N VAL A 40 -7.21 -5.23 5.36
CA VAL A 40 -8.25 -5.58 4.37
C VAL A 40 -8.75 -7.03 4.52
N SER A 41 -7.97 -7.93 5.12
CA SER A 41 -8.10 -9.40 5.20
C SER A 41 -8.31 -9.92 6.62
N ILE A 42 -8.46 -9.02 7.55
CA ILE A 42 -8.99 -9.17 8.90
C ILE A 42 -10.52 -8.99 8.83
N ASP A 43 -10.98 -8.24 7.83
CA ASP A 43 -12.29 -8.37 7.21
C ASP A 43 -12.38 -9.59 6.25
N LEU A 44 -11.28 -10.34 6.05
CA LEU A 44 -11.20 -11.54 5.19
C LEU A 44 -10.37 -12.72 5.80
N HIS A 45 -10.55 -13.07 7.09
CA HIS A 45 -10.61 -14.48 7.60
C HIS A 45 -10.03 -14.83 8.99
N PRO A 46 -10.78 -15.67 9.73
CA PRO A 46 -10.43 -16.53 10.88
C PRO A 46 -10.14 -18.02 10.67
N PRO A 47 -9.27 -18.69 11.47
CA PRO A 47 -8.88 -20.08 11.28
C PRO A 47 -9.76 -21.11 12.00
N GLY A 48 -9.98 -22.27 11.35
CA GLY A 48 -10.45 -23.54 11.93
C GLY A 48 -9.39 -24.16 12.88
N ALA A 49 -9.67 -25.16 13.72
CA ALA A 49 -10.55 -26.34 13.63
C ALA A 49 -10.91 -26.84 15.07
N SER A 50 -11.89 -27.71 15.39
CA SER A 50 -12.89 -28.56 14.70
C SER A 50 -13.97 -28.87 15.75
N THR A 51 -15.27 -28.97 15.44
CA THR A 51 -15.84 -29.97 14.53
C THR A 51 -16.58 -29.31 13.37
N GLY A 52 -15.86 -29.18 12.25
CA GLY A 52 -16.42 -29.00 10.90
C GLY A 52 -17.04 -27.64 10.54
N ALA A 53 -16.60 -26.51 11.11
CA ALA A 53 -17.10 -25.19 10.71
C ALA A 53 -16.62 -24.78 9.30
N PHE A 54 -17.54 -24.39 8.42
CA PHE A 54 -17.30 -24.02 7.01
C PHE A 54 -16.41 -22.75 6.87
N ASP A 55 -15.41 -22.82 5.98
CA ASP A 55 -14.49 -21.72 5.62
C ASP A 55 -15.11 -20.84 4.51
N HIS A 56 -15.24 -19.53 4.76
CA HIS A 56 -15.88 -18.54 3.87
C HIS A 56 -14.92 -17.90 2.83
N SER A 57 -13.69 -18.42 2.65
CA SER A 57 -12.66 -17.75 1.83
C SER A 57 -12.86 -18.08 0.36
N TYR A 58 -13.93 -17.51 -0.20
CA TYR A 58 -14.12 -17.50 -1.63
C TYR A 58 -13.03 -16.63 -2.27
N PRO A 59 -12.46 -17.02 -3.42
CA PRO A 59 -11.54 -16.18 -4.16
C PRO A 59 -12.08 -14.73 -4.27
N PRO A 60 -11.21 -13.71 -4.08
CA PRO A 60 -11.65 -12.33 -4.04
C PRO A 60 -12.37 -11.96 -5.34
N ASN A 61 -13.39 -11.08 -5.26
CA ASN A 61 -13.96 -10.49 -6.47
C ASN A 61 -12.81 -9.95 -7.32
N PRO A 62 -12.77 -10.23 -8.63
CA PRO A 62 -11.81 -9.59 -9.50
C PRO A 62 -11.97 -8.07 -9.43
N ALA A 63 -10.86 -7.36 -9.67
CA ALA A 63 -10.65 -5.98 -9.23
C ALA A 63 -11.52 -4.90 -9.92
N ALA A 64 -12.51 -5.26 -10.74
CA ALA A 64 -13.47 -4.33 -11.35
C ALA A 64 -14.74 -5.07 -11.80
N VAL A 65 -15.90 -4.68 -11.25
CA VAL A 65 -17.23 -5.19 -11.65
C VAL A 65 -17.65 -4.63 -13.01
N GLU A 66 -17.28 -3.38 -13.32
CA GLU A 66 -17.50 -2.78 -14.63
C GLU A 66 -16.36 -1.79 -14.94
N ARG A 67 -15.98 -1.64 -16.21
CA ARG A 67 -15.07 -0.59 -16.66
C ARG A 67 -15.82 0.71 -16.98
N PRO A 68 -15.39 1.85 -16.43
CA PRO A 68 -15.97 3.15 -16.76
C PRO A 68 -15.99 3.40 -18.27
N LYS A 69 -17.15 3.81 -18.77
CA LYS A 69 -17.33 4.21 -20.17
C LYS A 69 -16.78 5.61 -20.41
N VAL A 70 -16.43 5.90 -21.66
CA VAL A 70 -16.01 7.24 -22.07
C VAL A 70 -17.26 8.09 -22.32
N ASN A 71 -17.35 9.24 -21.67
CA ASN A 71 -18.40 10.23 -21.88
C ASN A 71 -17.98 11.26 -22.94
N GLY A 72 -18.92 11.74 -23.75
CA GLY A 72 -18.68 12.77 -24.76
C GLY A 72 -19.67 12.69 -25.92
N ASN A 73 -19.40 13.47 -26.97
CA ASN A 73 -20.22 13.43 -28.18
C ASN A 73 -19.88 12.19 -29.04
N PRO A 74 -20.88 11.54 -29.65
CA PRO A 74 -20.66 10.47 -30.60
C PRO A 74 -19.84 10.94 -31.80
N PRO A 75 -19.01 10.06 -32.39
CA PRO A 75 -18.26 10.36 -33.59
C PRO A 75 -19.20 10.52 -34.81
N ALA A 76 -19.01 11.59 -35.59
CA ALA A 76 -19.81 11.87 -36.77
C ALA A 76 -18.94 11.91 -38.04
N ALA A 77 -19.47 11.38 -39.15
CA ALA A 77 -18.85 11.57 -40.46
C ALA A 77 -19.03 13.01 -40.95
N VAL A 78 -18.07 13.51 -41.73
CA VAL A 78 -18.20 14.84 -42.35
C VAL A 78 -19.27 14.81 -43.43
N ARG A 79 -19.98 15.94 -43.61
CA ARG A 79 -21.16 16.07 -44.50
C ARG A 79 -20.98 15.50 -45.90
N GLN A 80 -19.79 15.64 -46.50
CA GLN A 80 -19.49 15.14 -47.86
C GLN A 80 -19.43 13.62 -47.96
N ARG A 81 -19.34 12.92 -46.83
CA ARG A 81 -19.24 11.46 -46.71
C ARG A 81 -20.50 10.86 -46.05
N THR A 82 -21.54 11.67 -45.91
CA THR A 82 -22.85 11.28 -45.41
C THR A 82 -23.81 11.10 -46.59
N LEU A 83 -24.20 9.86 -46.87
CA LEU A 83 -25.16 9.54 -47.92
C LEU A 83 -26.57 9.64 -47.35
N THR A 84 -27.43 10.44 -47.97
CA THR A 84 -28.79 10.72 -47.47
C THR A 84 -29.90 10.13 -48.33
N HIS A 85 -29.57 9.63 -49.52
CA HIS A 85 -30.48 9.01 -50.48
C HIS A 85 -29.73 7.96 -51.32
N GLY A 86 -30.49 7.11 -52.02
CA GLY A 86 -29.94 6.09 -52.91
C GLY A 86 -30.02 4.67 -52.35
N ARG A 87 -30.14 3.69 -53.25
CA ARG A 87 -30.08 2.26 -52.95
C ARG A 87 -28.75 1.72 -53.47
N LEU A 88 -27.90 1.24 -52.57
CA LEU A 88 -26.52 0.86 -52.84
C LEU A 88 -26.43 -0.67 -52.67
N PRO A 89 -26.58 -1.46 -53.75
CA PRO A 89 -26.63 -2.92 -53.67
C PRO A 89 -25.23 -3.58 -53.56
N THR A 90 -24.15 -2.82 -53.73
CA THR A 90 -22.77 -3.33 -53.75
C THR A 90 -21.81 -2.31 -53.14
N PHE A 91 -20.63 -2.77 -52.71
CA PHE A 91 -19.55 -1.85 -52.32
C PHE A 91 -19.05 -0.98 -53.46
N ALA A 92 -19.16 -1.42 -54.72
CA ALA A 92 -18.87 -0.59 -55.89
C ALA A 92 -19.85 0.57 -56.03
N ALA A 93 -21.15 0.32 -55.83
CA ALA A 93 -22.16 1.38 -55.81
C ALA A 93 -21.93 2.34 -54.65
N LEU A 94 -21.55 1.83 -53.47
CA LEU A 94 -21.17 2.65 -52.33
C LEU A 94 -19.95 3.54 -52.64
N ALA A 95 -18.89 2.98 -53.25
CA ALA A 95 -17.69 3.72 -53.60
C ALA A 95 -17.96 4.81 -54.65
N ALA A 96 -18.82 4.53 -55.64
CA ALA A 96 -19.23 5.50 -56.64
C ALA A 96 -20.06 6.66 -56.07
N ALA A 97 -20.80 6.43 -54.98
CA ALA A 97 -21.60 7.44 -54.31
C ALA A 97 -20.78 8.32 -53.33
N LEU A 98 -19.57 7.90 -52.97
CA LEU A 98 -18.69 8.60 -52.02
C LEU A 98 -17.62 9.43 -52.75
N PRO A 99 -17.00 10.42 -52.08
CA PRO A 99 -15.84 11.11 -52.63
C PRO A 99 -14.72 10.15 -53.01
N SER A 100 -14.04 10.42 -54.13
CA SER A 100 -12.97 9.56 -54.64
C SER A 100 -11.91 9.27 -53.57
N GLY A 101 -11.54 8.00 -53.43
CA GLY A 101 -10.57 7.54 -52.45
C GLY A 101 -11.11 7.25 -51.04
N THR A 102 -12.38 7.58 -50.74
CA THR A 102 -13.03 7.26 -49.45
C THR A 102 -13.14 5.75 -49.24
N LEU A 103 -13.60 5.05 -50.28
CA LEU A 103 -13.71 3.59 -50.35
C LEU A 103 -13.03 3.11 -51.63
N ARG A 104 -11.94 2.33 -51.49
CA ARG A 104 -11.12 1.89 -52.63
C ARG A 104 -11.13 0.37 -52.74
N HIS A 105 -11.24 -0.15 -53.95
CA HIS A 105 -11.05 -1.57 -54.20
C HIS A 105 -9.57 -1.90 -54.42
N GLU A 106 -9.01 -2.83 -53.66
CA GLU A 106 -7.62 -3.27 -53.78
C GLU A 106 -7.48 -4.40 -54.84
N GLY A 107 -8.07 -4.23 -56.02
CA GLY A 107 -7.93 -5.15 -57.16
C GLY A 107 -8.75 -6.44 -57.04
N ARG A 108 -8.11 -7.58 -56.70
CA ARG A 108 -8.82 -8.83 -56.32
C ARG A 108 -9.02 -8.94 -54.80
N GLY A 109 -8.63 -7.91 -54.06
CA GLY A 109 -8.62 -7.85 -52.60
C GLY A 109 -9.86 -7.19 -51.97
N PRO A 110 -9.76 -6.73 -50.70
CA PRO A 110 -10.85 -6.10 -49.99
C PRO A 110 -11.22 -4.72 -50.56
N TRP A 111 -12.41 -4.26 -50.21
CA TRP A 111 -12.75 -2.83 -50.23
C TRP A 111 -12.18 -2.18 -48.97
N LEU A 112 -11.29 -1.21 -49.13
CA LEU A 112 -10.66 -0.47 -48.04
C LEU A 112 -11.41 0.85 -47.79
N LEU A 113 -12.09 0.95 -46.65
CA LEU A 113 -12.67 2.18 -46.14
C LEU A 113 -11.58 2.98 -45.42
N ARG A 114 -11.14 4.08 -46.04
CA ARG A 114 -10.03 4.90 -45.54
C ARG A 114 -10.48 6.01 -44.59
N GLU A 115 -11.74 6.41 -44.70
CA GLU A 115 -12.30 7.59 -44.06
C GLU A 115 -13.68 7.28 -43.47
N PRO A 116 -14.12 7.96 -42.41
CA PRO A 116 -15.45 7.80 -41.85
C PRO A 116 -16.58 8.09 -42.85
N ILE A 117 -17.62 7.26 -42.84
CA ILE A 117 -18.83 7.42 -43.66
C ILE A 117 -20.10 7.27 -42.80
N ALA A 118 -21.17 7.93 -43.24
CA ALA A 118 -22.49 7.78 -42.64
C ALA A 118 -23.56 7.47 -43.69
N ILE A 119 -24.50 6.59 -43.34
CA ILE A 119 -25.70 6.27 -44.12
C ILE A 119 -26.91 6.79 -43.36
N GLU A 120 -27.57 7.81 -43.90
CA GLU A 120 -28.66 8.53 -43.26
C GLU A 120 -29.94 8.63 -44.10
N ARG A 121 -31.04 9.03 -43.45
CA ARG A 121 -32.32 9.38 -44.08
C ARG A 121 -32.86 8.28 -44.99
N ARG A 122 -32.88 8.47 -46.31
CA ARG A 122 -33.44 7.51 -47.28
C ARG A 122 -32.35 6.69 -47.97
N ALA A 123 -31.08 6.85 -47.59
CA ALA A 123 -30.00 6.01 -48.11
C ALA A 123 -30.10 4.60 -47.54
N SER A 124 -29.81 3.62 -48.40
CA SER A 124 -29.72 2.22 -47.99
C SER A 124 -28.54 1.51 -48.63
N LEU A 125 -27.78 0.78 -47.82
CA LEU A 125 -26.72 -0.11 -48.26
C LEU A 125 -27.17 -1.55 -48.03
N ARG A 126 -27.26 -2.35 -49.09
CA ARG A 126 -27.59 -3.78 -48.98
C ARG A 126 -26.57 -4.57 -49.76
N VAL A 127 -25.63 -5.21 -49.08
CA VAL A 127 -24.54 -5.94 -49.74
C VAL A 127 -24.58 -7.40 -49.32
N ARG A 128 -24.46 -8.29 -50.31
CA ARG A 128 -24.29 -9.72 -50.10
C ARG A 128 -22.94 -10.18 -50.60
N GLY A 129 -22.12 -10.75 -49.72
CA GLY A 129 -20.77 -11.19 -50.04
C GLY A 129 -19.74 -10.05 -50.10
N GLY A 130 -18.47 -10.43 -50.06
CA GLY A 130 -17.34 -9.51 -50.21
C GLY A 130 -16.59 -9.24 -48.90
N ARG A 131 -15.56 -8.39 -48.99
CA ARG A 131 -14.71 -8.03 -47.86
C ARG A 131 -14.56 -6.52 -47.75
N LEU A 132 -14.80 -5.98 -46.57
CA LEU A 132 -14.67 -4.58 -46.19
C LEU A 132 -13.63 -4.44 -45.07
N ASP A 133 -12.46 -3.90 -45.41
CA ASP A 133 -11.42 -3.58 -44.45
C ASP A 133 -11.55 -2.09 -44.07
N LEU A 134 -11.47 -1.77 -42.78
CA LEU A 134 -11.57 -0.40 -42.27
C LEU A 134 -10.21 0.05 -41.74
N ALA A 135 -9.66 1.12 -42.32
CA ALA A 135 -8.42 1.73 -41.87
C ALA A 135 -8.50 2.26 -40.41
N PRO A 136 -7.37 2.42 -39.71
CA PRO A 136 -7.36 3.07 -38.40
C PRO A 136 -8.05 4.44 -38.43
N GLY A 137 -9.11 4.60 -37.64
CA GLY A 137 -9.87 5.84 -37.50
C GLY A 137 -11.04 6.00 -38.49
N SER A 138 -11.22 5.08 -39.44
CA SER A 138 -12.41 5.05 -40.30
C SER A 138 -13.54 4.25 -39.64
N PHE A 139 -14.79 4.60 -39.93
CA PHE A 139 -15.96 3.93 -39.35
C PHE A 139 -17.16 4.05 -40.26
N LEU A 140 -18.13 3.14 -40.08
CA LEU A 140 -19.43 3.18 -40.73
C LEU A 140 -20.52 3.42 -39.68
N VAL A 141 -21.15 4.59 -39.76
CA VAL A 141 -22.31 4.95 -38.92
C VAL A 141 -23.58 4.87 -39.74
N VAL A 142 -24.65 4.31 -39.18
CA VAL A 142 -25.99 4.32 -39.76
C VAL A 142 -26.87 5.14 -38.85
N ALA A 143 -27.42 6.25 -39.34
CA ALA A 143 -28.18 7.16 -38.47
C ALA A 143 -29.42 7.76 -39.10
N ARG A 144 -30.29 8.38 -38.30
CA ARG A 144 -31.37 9.27 -38.75
C ARG A 144 -32.23 8.68 -39.89
N GLY A 145 -32.65 7.43 -39.73
CA GLY A 145 -33.51 6.71 -40.68
C GLY A 145 -32.79 5.92 -41.78
N GLY A 146 -31.48 6.08 -41.94
CA GLY A 146 -30.70 5.30 -42.90
C GLY A 146 -30.72 3.80 -42.58
N SER A 147 -30.44 2.95 -43.58
CA SER A 147 -30.43 1.50 -43.36
C SER A 147 -29.23 0.81 -44.00
N VAL A 148 -28.60 -0.10 -43.24
CA VAL A 148 -27.54 -0.98 -43.73
C VAL A 148 -27.93 -2.42 -43.45
N ASP A 149 -27.80 -3.28 -44.45
CA ASP A 149 -28.03 -4.72 -44.40
C ASP A 149 -26.84 -5.42 -45.07
N LEU A 150 -25.96 -5.99 -44.25
CA LEU A 150 -24.81 -6.75 -44.71
C LEU A 150 -25.10 -8.24 -44.48
N THR A 151 -24.78 -9.04 -45.50
CA THR A 151 -24.98 -10.48 -45.43
C THR A 151 -23.81 -11.21 -46.07
N ASP A 152 -23.26 -12.21 -45.40
CA ASP A 152 -22.12 -13.01 -45.90
C ASP A 152 -20.85 -12.14 -46.17
N VAL A 153 -20.66 -11.04 -45.42
CA VAL A 153 -19.55 -10.07 -45.59
C VAL A 153 -18.45 -10.30 -44.55
N ALA A 154 -17.18 -10.22 -44.97
CA ALA A 154 -16.03 -10.14 -44.06
C ALA A 154 -15.67 -8.68 -43.77
N ILE A 155 -15.78 -8.25 -42.51
CA ILE A 155 -15.52 -6.89 -42.03
C ILE A 155 -14.33 -6.91 -41.09
N THR A 156 -13.25 -6.18 -41.39
CA THR A 156 -12.04 -6.22 -40.56
C THR A 156 -11.49 -4.83 -40.27
N GLY A 157 -11.33 -4.50 -38.99
CA GLY A 157 -10.52 -3.36 -38.57
C GLY A 157 -9.03 -3.62 -38.81
N LEU A 158 -8.38 -2.67 -39.50
CA LEU A 158 -6.94 -2.69 -39.72
C LEU A 158 -6.20 -1.94 -38.59
N GLY A 159 -4.93 -2.28 -38.43
CA GLY A 159 -4.07 -1.76 -37.38
C GLY A 159 -3.85 -2.76 -36.24
N PRO A 160 -3.32 -2.30 -35.09
CA PRO A 160 -3.05 -3.16 -33.93
C PRO A 160 -4.30 -3.90 -33.44
N ALA A 161 -4.17 -4.91 -32.57
CA ALA A 161 -5.31 -5.54 -31.89
C ALA A 161 -5.82 -4.67 -30.73
N PRO A 162 -7.12 -4.72 -30.34
CA PRO A 162 -7.63 -3.80 -29.32
C PRO A 162 -7.00 -4.12 -27.97
N THR A 163 -6.78 -3.08 -27.19
CA THR A 163 -6.24 -3.20 -25.84
C THR A 163 -7.13 -2.46 -24.88
N VAL A 164 -7.06 -2.84 -23.61
CA VAL A 164 -7.90 -2.31 -22.53
C VAL A 164 -7.74 -0.80 -22.34
N THR A 165 -6.56 -0.24 -22.62
CA THR A 165 -6.17 1.12 -22.19
C THR A 165 -5.83 2.09 -23.34
N ALA A 166 -5.73 1.64 -24.59
CA ALA A 166 -5.26 2.52 -25.66
C ALA A 166 -6.38 3.47 -26.17
N PRO A 167 -6.22 4.81 -26.08
CA PRO A 167 -7.17 5.75 -26.66
C PRO A 167 -7.14 5.77 -28.20
N GLY A 168 -8.28 6.20 -28.76
CA GLY A 168 -8.82 5.77 -30.04
C GLY A 168 -8.25 6.34 -31.32
N ARG A 169 -8.01 5.44 -32.27
CA ARG A 169 -8.07 5.64 -33.74
C ARG A 169 -8.35 4.30 -34.43
N ARG A 170 -9.40 3.60 -33.98
CA ARG A 170 -9.74 2.27 -34.51
C ARG A 170 -11.07 2.29 -35.19
N ALA A 171 -11.22 1.36 -36.12
CA ALA A 171 -12.46 1.20 -36.82
C ALA A 171 -13.56 0.59 -35.96
N PHE A 172 -14.79 1.03 -36.21
CA PHE A 172 -16.00 0.50 -35.59
C PHE A 172 -17.17 0.65 -36.57
N ILE A 173 -18.27 -0.03 -36.25
CA ILE A 173 -19.54 0.12 -36.97
C ILE A 173 -20.62 0.40 -35.93
N SER A 174 -21.48 1.39 -36.20
CA SER A 174 -22.56 1.75 -35.29
C SER A 174 -23.88 2.02 -36.00
N ALA A 175 -24.97 1.77 -35.30
CA ALA A 175 -26.29 2.30 -35.60
C ALA A 175 -26.67 3.30 -34.52
N GLU A 176 -27.02 4.52 -34.93
CA GLU A 176 -27.21 5.67 -34.04
C GLU A 176 -28.54 6.38 -34.37
N GLU A 177 -29.21 6.99 -33.40
CA GLU A 177 -30.35 7.91 -33.61
C GLU A 177 -31.37 7.45 -34.69
N GLY A 178 -31.96 6.26 -34.54
CA GLY A 178 -32.95 5.73 -35.48
C GLY A 178 -32.38 5.21 -36.80
N GLY A 179 -31.08 4.99 -36.92
CA GLY A 179 -30.49 4.20 -38.00
C GLY A 179 -30.74 2.70 -37.85
N ARG A 180 -30.93 1.98 -38.95
CA ARG A 180 -31.19 0.52 -38.94
C ARG A 180 -29.98 -0.25 -39.46
N LEU A 181 -29.35 -1.05 -38.61
CA LEU A 181 -28.22 -1.91 -38.98
C LEU A 181 -28.57 -3.38 -38.80
N VAL A 182 -28.39 -4.16 -39.87
CA VAL A 182 -28.50 -5.62 -39.87
C VAL A 182 -27.21 -6.22 -40.38
N LEU A 183 -26.63 -7.09 -39.56
CA LEU A 183 -25.46 -7.90 -39.88
C LEU A 183 -25.88 -9.37 -39.81
N ARG A 184 -25.67 -10.15 -40.89
CA ARG A 184 -26.16 -11.53 -41.01
C ARG A 184 -25.12 -12.44 -41.63
N ARG A 185 -24.72 -13.50 -40.94
CA ARG A 185 -23.69 -14.44 -41.42
C ARG A 185 -22.38 -13.76 -41.81
N ASP A 186 -22.06 -12.66 -41.13
CA ASP A 186 -20.87 -11.88 -41.39
C ASP A 186 -19.69 -12.41 -40.58
N ARG A 187 -18.47 -12.10 -41.02
CA ARG A 187 -17.23 -12.33 -40.26
C ARG A 187 -16.64 -10.98 -39.88
N ILE A 188 -16.76 -10.60 -38.62
CA ILE A 188 -16.44 -9.27 -38.12
C ILE A 188 -15.24 -9.39 -37.17
N ALA A 189 -14.19 -8.60 -37.39
CA ALA A 189 -12.98 -8.74 -36.60
C ALA A 189 -12.27 -7.42 -36.31
N ARG A 190 -11.61 -7.38 -35.14
CA ARG A 190 -10.66 -6.33 -34.73
C ARG A 190 -11.25 -4.92 -34.75
N LEU A 191 -12.52 -4.77 -34.40
CA LEU A 191 -13.17 -3.48 -34.27
C LEU A 191 -13.11 -2.94 -32.84
N GLY A 192 -13.20 -1.63 -32.72
CA GLY A 192 -13.50 -0.91 -31.50
C GLY A 192 -12.31 -0.51 -30.64
N HIS A 193 -12.56 0.44 -29.74
CA HIS A 193 -11.63 0.98 -28.75
C HIS A 193 -12.41 1.60 -27.57
N PRO A 194 -11.75 1.95 -26.45
CA PRO A 194 -12.40 2.75 -25.40
C PRO A 194 -12.75 4.15 -25.95
N GLY A 195 -14.02 4.37 -26.28
CA GLY A 195 -14.53 5.63 -26.84
C GLY A 195 -16.05 5.63 -26.96
N VAL A 196 -16.67 6.82 -27.02
CA VAL A 196 -18.13 6.98 -27.09
C VAL A 196 -18.67 6.21 -28.29
N HIS A 197 -19.53 5.22 -28.04
CA HIS A 197 -20.15 4.33 -29.04
C HIS A 197 -19.18 3.61 -29.99
N SER A 198 -17.87 3.65 -29.69
CA SER A 198 -16.80 3.19 -30.58
C SER A 198 -16.26 1.82 -30.17
N TYR A 199 -17.05 1.03 -29.43
CA TYR A 199 -16.56 -0.18 -28.75
C TYR A 199 -16.44 -1.41 -29.65
N GLY A 200 -16.91 -1.36 -30.89
CA GLY A 200 -16.85 -2.49 -31.83
C GLY A 200 -18.02 -2.43 -32.80
N ILE A 201 -19.03 -3.25 -32.53
CA ILE A 201 -20.36 -3.11 -33.12
C ILE A 201 -21.24 -2.44 -32.08
N ALA A 202 -21.77 -1.25 -32.36
CA ALA A 202 -22.54 -0.47 -31.39
C ALA A 202 -23.95 -0.13 -31.87
N PHE A 203 -24.90 -0.12 -30.94
CA PHE A 203 -26.27 0.30 -31.15
C PHE A 203 -26.63 1.38 -30.13
N TRP A 204 -26.83 2.61 -30.59
CA TRP A 204 -27.33 3.71 -29.77
C TRP A 204 -28.68 4.19 -30.28
N ALA A 205 -29.75 3.91 -29.53
CA ALA A 205 -31.12 4.21 -29.93
C ALA A 205 -31.44 3.86 -31.41
N PRO A 206 -31.10 2.64 -31.89
CA PRO A 206 -31.25 2.29 -33.29
C PRO A 206 -32.74 2.14 -33.68
N ALA A 207 -33.01 2.12 -34.97
CA ALA A 207 -34.33 1.78 -35.48
C ALA A 207 -34.69 0.31 -35.24
N LYS A 208 -35.99 0.06 -35.12
CA LYS A 208 -36.58 -1.28 -34.96
C LYS A 208 -36.13 -2.23 -36.07
N GLY A 209 -35.89 -3.48 -35.69
CA GLY A 209 -35.46 -4.53 -36.62
C GLY A 209 -33.96 -4.47 -36.95
N SER A 210 -33.18 -3.69 -36.19
CA SER A 210 -31.73 -3.80 -36.15
C SER A 210 -31.31 -5.11 -35.48
N ALA A 211 -30.27 -5.75 -36.00
CA ALA A 211 -29.87 -7.08 -35.56
C ALA A 211 -28.42 -7.43 -35.91
N VAL A 212 -27.83 -8.32 -35.11
CA VAL A 212 -26.61 -9.05 -35.45
C VAL A 212 -26.92 -10.53 -35.31
N VAL A 213 -26.90 -11.26 -36.42
CA VAL A 213 -27.38 -12.65 -36.45
C VAL A 213 -26.44 -13.59 -37.20
N ASP A 214 -26.30 -14.80 -36.69
CA ASP A 214 -25.54 -15.90 -37.29
C ASP A 214 -24.10 -15.56 -37.69
N SER A 215 -23.50 -14.56 -37.04
CA SER A 215 -22.22 -13.96 -37.44
C SER A 215 -21.06 -14.42 -36.54
N THR A 216 -19.84 -14.42 -37.07
CA THR A 216 -18.62 -14.60 -36.26
C THR A 216 -18.02 -13.24 -35.93
N ILE A 217 -17.81 -12.95 -34.65
CA ILE A 217 -17.27 -11.68 -34.15
C ILE A 217 -16.01 -12.00 -33.35
N SER A 218 -14.84 -11.49 -33.77
CA SER A 218 -13.56 -11.94 -33.19
C SER A 218 -12.58 -10.80 -32.88
N GLY A 219 -11.98 -10.81 -31.70
CA GLY A 219 -10.92 -9.87 -31.36
C GLY A 219 -11.38 -8.40 -31.33
N ASN A 220 -12.67 -8.13 -31.12
CA ASN A 220 -13.18 -6.78 -30.95
C ASN A 220 -12.90 -6.26 -29.52
N TYR A 221 -12.98 -4.95 -29.32
CA TYR A 221 -12.86 -4.37 -27.98
C TYR A 221 -14.02 -4.85 -27.08
N PHE A 222 -15.26 -4.55 -27.46
CA PHE A 222 -16.46 -5.29 -27.07
C PHE A 222 -17.00 -6.02 -28.30
N GLY A 223 -17.53 -7.23 -28.14
CA GLY A 223 -18.14 -7.95 -29.25
C GLY A 223 -19.33 -7.17 -29.83
N VAL A 224 -20.35 -6.91 -29.00
CA VAL A 224 -21.52 -6.08 -29.34
C VAL A 224 -21.89 -5.20 -28.15
N TYR A 225 -22.10 -3.91 -28.39
CA TYR A 225 -22.50 -2.90 -27.39
C TYR A 225 -23.87 -2.30 -27.72
N LEU A 226 -24.69 -2.05 -26.71
CA LEU A 226 -25.98 -1.38 -26.88
C LEU A 226 -26.19 -0.32 -25.82
N THR A 227 -26.83 0.78 -26.18
CA THR A 227 -27.25 1.83 -25.25
C THR A 227 -28.53 2.48 -25.76
N HIS A 228 -29.51 2.70 -24.87
CA HIS A 228 -30.85 3.20 -25.21
C HIS A 228 -31.53 2.39 -26.33
N ALA A 229 -31.17 1.11 -26.50
CA ALA A 229 -31.62 0.30 -27.60
C ALA A 229 -32.89 -0.47 -27.25
N VAL A 230 -33.87 -0.49 -28.16
CA VAL A 230 -35.14 -1.21 -27.94
C VAL A 230 -35.34 -2.26 -29.01
N GLY A 231 -35.57 -3.52 -28.61
CA GLY A 231 -35.95 -4.58 -29.54
C GLY A 231 -34.85 -5.06 -30.48
N VAL A 232 -33.57 -4.85 -30.15
CA VAL A 232 -32.45 -5.35 -30.96
C VAL A 232 -32.27 -6.85 -30.76
N ARG A 233 -32.05 -7.58 -31.86
CA ARG A 233 -31.83 -9.04 -31.86
C ARG A 233 -30.35 -9.36 -32.05
N ILE A 234 -29.76 -10.08 -31.11
CA ILE A 234 -28.40 -10.62 -31.14
C ILE A 234 -28.53 -12.14 -31.04
N ALA A 235 -28.48 -12.86 -32.17
CA ALA A 235 -28.80 -14.28 -32.15
C ALA A 235 -27.92 -15.16 -33.03
N GLY A 236 -27.57 -16.36 -32.56
CA GLY A 236 -26.80 -17.34 -33.34
C GLY A 236 -25.35 -16.94 -33.60
N ASN A 237 -24.81 -15.94 -32.90
CA ASN A 237 -23.46 -15.43 -33.19
C ASN A 237 -22.37 -16.22 -32.45
N HIS A 238 -21.18 -16.27 -33.03
CA HIS A 238 -19.96 -16.77 -32.40
C HIS A 238 -19.03 -15.60 -32.06
N VAL A 239 -19.01 -15.18 -30.80
CA VAL A 239 -18.23 -14.04 -30.28
C VAL A 239 -16.99 -14.56 -29.56
N VAL A 240 -15.79 -14.23 -30.03
CA VAL A 240 -14.54 -14.84 -29.55
C VAL A 240 -13.49 -13.77 -29.25
N ASP A 241 -12.73 -13.97 -28.18
CA ASP A 241 -11.55 -13.17 -27.81
C ASP A 241 -11.84 -11.65 -27.73
N SER A 242 -12.98 -11.28 -27.15
CA SER A 242 -13.30 -9.87 -26.94
C SER A 242 -12.40 -9.29 -25.84
N THR A 243 -11.81 -8.12 -26.07
CA THR A 243 -10.83 -7.49 -25.16
C THR A 243 -11.40 -7.23 -23.77
N VAL A 244 -12.69 -6.91 -23.68
CA VAL A 244 -13.35 -6.65 -22.40
C VAL A 244 -14.66 -7.45 -22.27
N TYR A 245 -15.69 -7.16 -23.05
CA TYR A 245 -16.99 -7.82 -22.95
C TYR A 245 -17.37 -8.53 -24.24
N GLY A 246 -17.98 -9.71 -24.13
CA GLY A 246 -18.56 -10.38 -25.29
C GLY A 246 -19.78 -9.61 -25.81
N ILE A 247 -20.85 -9.54 -25.02
CA ILE A 247 -22.08 -8.82 -25.36
C ILE A 247 -22.46 -7.91 -24.18
N ASP A 248 -22.55 -6.62 -24.41
CA ASP A 248 -22.72 -5.57 -23.39
C ASP A 248 -23.94 -4.68 -23.70
N PRO A 249 -25.17 -5.16 -23.40
CA PRO A 249 -26.31 -4.27 -23.32
C PRO A 249 -26.20 -3.32 -22.15
N HIS A 250 -26.37 -2.03 -22.44
CA HIS A 250 -26.12 -0.97 -21.47
C HIS A 250 -27.24 0.09 -21.50
N THR A 251 -27.24 0.96 -20.48
CA THR A 251 -28.01 2.20 -20.30
C THR A 251 -29.41 2.15 -20.91
N VAL A 252 -30.41 1.85 -20.09
CA VAL A 252 -31.86 1.89 -20.40
C VAL A 252 -32.31 1.13 -21.65
N SER A 253 -31.47 0.25 -22.19
CA SER A 253 -31.88 -0.62 -23.29
C SER A 253 -32.97 -1.58 -22.81
N SER A 254 -33.90 -1.97 -23.68
CA SER A 254 -34.99 -2.85 -23.28
C SER A 254 -35.50 -3.76 -24.40
N HIS A 255 -36.25 -4.80 -24.02
CA HIS A 255 -36.88 -5.73 -24.96
C HIS A 255 -35.88 -6.42 -25.91
N LEU A 256 -34.64 -6.60 -25.44
CA LEU A 256 -33.58 -7.18 -26.26
C LEU A 256 -33.76 -8.70 -26.35
N THR A 257 -33.34 -9.28 -27.48
CA THR A 257 -33.33 -10.73 -27.69
C THR A 257 -31.91 -11.21 -27.93
N ILE A 258 -31.29 -11.80 -26.91
CA ILE A 258 -29.91 -12.31 -26.92
C ILE A 258 -29.98 -13.83 -26.84
N VAL A 259 -30.04 -14.51 -27.99
CA VAL A 259 -30.42 -15.93 -28.05
C VAL A 259 -29.51 -16.79 -28.90
N GLY A 260 -29.09 -17.95 -28.40
CA GLY A 260 -28.35 -18.93 -29.21
C GLY A 260 -26.92 -18.50 -29.58
N ASN A 261 -26.33 -17.53 -28.86
CA ASN A 261 -24.98 -17.08 -29.13
C ASN A 261 -23.95 -17.97 -28.41
N THR A 262 -22.78 -18.14 -29.00
CA THR A 262 -21.61 -18.75 -28.36
C THR A 262 -20.58 -17.65 -28.10
N VAL A 263 -20.23 -17.41 -26.84
CA VAL A 263 -19.28 -16.37 -26.39
C VAL A 263 -18.07 -17.04 -25.73
N VAL A 264 -16.87 -16.83 -26.25
CA VAL A 264 -15.64 -17.53 -25.81
C VAL A 264 -14.55 -16.53 -25.48
N GLY A 265 -13.89 -16.68 -24.33
CA GLY A 265 -12.65 -15.95 -24.02
C GLY A 265 -12.79 -14.44 -23.88
N SER A 266 -13.81 -13.95 -23.14
CA SER A 266 -13.98 -12.51 -22.89
C SER A 266 -13.05 -12.02 -21.77
N GLY A 267 -12.46 -10.83 -21.92
CA GLY A 267 -11.51 -10.25 -20.96
C GLY A 267 -12.09 -9.90 -19.58
N LEU A 268 -13.41 -9.76 -19.46
CA LEU A 268 -14.18 -9.68 -18.22
C LEU A 268 -15.41 -10.61 -18.33
N HIS A 269 -16.61 -10.07 -18.52
CA HIS A 269 -17.85 -10.84 -18.59
C HIS A 269 -18.14 -11.37 -19.99
N GLY A 270 -18.77 -12.54 -20.06
CA GLY A 270 -19.33 -13.05 -21.32
C GLY A 270 -20.47 -12.16 -21.81
N ILE A 271 -21.53 -12.04 -20.99
CA ILE A 271 -22.67 -11.15 -21.24
C ILE A 271 -22.94 -10.30 -19.99
N ILE A 272 -23.10 -8.98 -20.15
CA ILE A 272 -23.40 -8.07 -19.05
C ILE A 272 -24.54 -7.12 -19.43
N LEU A 273 -25.62 -7.12 -18.64
CA LEU A 273 -26.71 -6.14 -18.70
C LEU A 273 -26.48 -5.13 -17.59
N ALA A 274 -26.16 -3.88 -17.93
CA ALA A 274 -25.77 -2.84 -16.96
C ALA A 274 -26.50 -1.50 -17.18
N ASP A 275 -26.68 -0.74 -16.10
CA ASP A 275 -27.38 0.57 -16.08
C ASP A 275 -28.80 0.46 -16.65
N ARG A 276 -29.69 -0.15 -15.86
CA ARG A 276 -31.15 -0.16 -16.09
C ARG A 276 -31.61 -0.83 -17.38
N VAL A 277 -30.95 -1.91 -17.80
CA VAL A 277 -31.44 -2.73 -18.91
C VAL A 277 -32.63 -3.56 -18.47
N SER A 278 -33.74 -3.53 -19.21
CA SER A 278 -34.99 -4.14 -18.74
C SER A 278 -35.75 -4.97 -19.78
N ALA A 279 -36.67 -5.82 -19.30
CA ALA A 279 -37.60 -6.59 -20.13
C ALA A 279 -36.92 -7.41 -21.26
N SER A 280 -35.68 -7.86 -21.04
CA SER A 280 -34.86 -8.49 -22.07
C SER A 280 -34.68 -9.98 -21.82
N ILE A 281 -34.40 -10.72 -22.90
CA ILE A 281 -34.27 -12.18 -22.92
C ILE A 281 -32.82 -12.54 -23.24
N VAL A 282 -32.17 -13.28 -22.34
CA VAL A 282 -30.86 -13.92 -22.52
C VAL A 282 -31.07 -15.42 -22.46
N LYS A 283 -31.17 -16.09 -23.61
CA LYS A 283 -31.60 -17.49 -23.68
C LYS A 283 -30.74 -18.38 -24.58
N ASP A 284 -30.55 -19.64 -24.23
CA ASP A 284 -29.92 -20.65 -25.11
C ASP A 284 -28.49 -20.28 -25.53
N ASN A 285 -27.79 -19.42 -24.77
CA ASN A 285 -26.43 -19.00 -25.09
C ASN A 285 -25.40 -19.95 -24.46
N THR A 286 -24.27 -20.15 -25.13
CA THR A 286 -23.11 -20.88 -24.61
C THR A 286 -22.00 -19.89 -24.28
N ILE A 287 -21.61 -19.74 -23.02
CA ILE A 287 -20.51 -18.87 -22.58
C ILE A 287 -19.37 -19.75 -22.06
N VAL A 288 -18.16 -19.56 -22.59
CA VAL A 288 -17.00 -20.40 -22.32
C VAL A 288 -15.79 -19.57 -21.92
N ASP A 289 -15.23 -19.91 -20.77
CA ASP A 289 -14.00 -19.36 -20.20
C ASP A 289 -13.98 -17.81 -20.20
N PRO A 290 -15.03 -17.11 -19.69
CA PRO A 290 -14.93 -15.68 -19.43
C PRO A 290 -13.94 -15.46 -18.28
N ASN A 291 -13.17 -14.37 -18.33
CA ASN A 291 -12.20 -14.07 -17.28
C ASN A 291 -12.86 -13.76 -15.92
N ASP A 292 -14.12 -13.30 -15.95
CA ASP A 292 -14.91 -13.05 -14.76
C ASP A 292 -16.28 -13.77 -14.81
N HIS A 293 -17.39 -13.03 -14.88
CA HIS A 293 -18.72 -13.63 -14.81
C HIS A 293 -19.22 -14.17 -16.16
N GLY A 294 -19.97 -15.27 -16.13
CA GLY A 294 -20.66 -15.78 -17.32
C GLY A 294 -21.71 -14.79 -17.83
N ILE A 295 -22.73 -14.54 -17.01
CA ILE A 295 -23.79 -13.56 -17.26
C ILE A 295 -23.93 -12.65 -16.03
N MET A 296 -23.95 -11.35 -16.24
CA MET A 296 -24.15 -10.36 -15.16
C MET A 296 -25.35 -9.46 -15.44
N LEU A 297 -26.15 -9.21 -14.40
CA LEU A 297 -27.19 -8.18 -14.34
C LEU A 297 -26.82 -7.19 -13.23
N PHE A 298 -26.65 -5.93 -13.61
CA PHE A 298 -26.07 -4.90 -12.76
C PHE A 298 -26.85 -3.58 -12.84
N ASP A 299 -26.87 -2.85 -11.73
CA ASP A 299 -27.30 -1.44 -11.64
C ASP A 299 -28.71 -1.18 -12.16
N GLY A 300 -29.72 -1.75 -11.50
CA GLY A 300 -31.14 -1.54 -11.80
C GLY A 300 -31.64 -2.25 -13.05
N SER A 301 -30.93 -3.28 -13.53
CA SER A 301 -31.29 -4.02 -14.75
C SER A 301 -32.43 -5.01 -14.51
N ASP A 302 -33.65 -4.49 -14.44
CA ASP A 302 -34.81 -5.18 -13.90
C ASP A 302 -35.68 -5.91 -14.94
N GLY A 303 -36.40 -6.96 -14.51
CA GLY A 303 -37.44 -7.58 -15.33
C GLY A 303 -36.91 -8.45 -16.48
N ASN A 304 -35.72 -9.02 -16.32
CA ASN A 304 -35.03 -9.79 -17.36
C ASN A 304 -35.19 -11.31 -17.17
N LEU A 305 -35.15 -12.04 -18.29
CA LEU A 305 -35.15 -13.51 -18.32
C LEU A 305 -33.78 -14.04 -18.74
N VAL A 306 -33.16 -14.85 -17.88
CA VAL A 306 -31.91 -15.56 -18.14
C VAL A 306 -32.20 -17.06 -18.11
N ALA A 307 -32.33 -17.69 -19.27
CA ALA A 307 -32.81 -19.08 -19.32
C ALA A 307 -32.07 -20.01 -20.28
N ALA A 308 -31.96 -21.28 -19.94
CA ALA A 308 -31.39 -22.32 -20.82
C ALA A 308 -29.96 -22.00 -21.34
N ASN A 309 -29.19 -21.18 -20.63
CA ASN A 309 -27.82 -20.87 -21.02
C ASN A 309 -26.85 -21.94 -20.48
N ARG A 310 -25.77 -22.19 -21.22
CA ARG A 310 -24.67 -23.08 -20.83
C ARG A 310 -23.42 -22.25 -20.54
N ILE A 311 -22.97 -22.22 -19.29
CA ILE A 311 -21.80 -21.45 -18.85
C ILE A 311 -20.72 -22.42 -18.40
N ARG A 312 -19.49 -22.30 -18.91
CA ARG A 312 -18.34 -23.11 -18.50
C ARG A 312 -17.13 -22.24 -18.18
N GLY A 313 -16.43 -22.55 -17.10
CA GLY A 313 -15.13 -21.96 -16.78
C GLY A 313 -15.16 -20.52 -16.28
N ALA A 314 -16.35 -20.03 -15.91
CA ALA A 314 -16.51 -18.68 -15.37
C ALA A 314 -16.02 -18.60 -13.91
N PHE A 315 -15.64 -17.41 -13.47
CA PHE A 315 -15.34 -17.16 -12.06
C PHE A 315 -16.61 -17.26 -11.21
N ASP A 316 -17.62 -16.45 -11.52
CA ASP A 316 -19.02 -16.66 -11.12
C ASP A 316 -19.87 -16.99 -12.36
N GLY A 317 -20.87 -17.85 -12.21
CA GLY A 317 -21.74 -18.24 -13.31
C GLY A 317 -22.70 -17.13 -13.74
N ILE A 318 -23.77 -16.94 -12.97
CA ILE A 318 -24.78 -15.89 -13.18
C ILE A 318 -24.82 -14.98 -11.98
N VAL A 319 -24.74 -13.67 -12.21
CA VAL A 319 -24.72 -12.65 -11.16
C VAL A 319 -25.91 -11.70 -11.34
N VAL A 320 -26.62 -11.45 -10.25
CA VAL A 320 -27.64 -10.39 -10.14
C VAL A 320 -27.23 -9.47 -8.99
N GLU A 321 -26.89 -8.22 -9.31
CA GLU A 321 -26.42 -7.24 -8.34
C GLU A 321 -27.18 -5.92 -8.54
N GLY A 322 -27.92 -5.48 -7.52
CA GLY A 322 -28.70 -4.24 -7.62
C GLY A 322 -29.81 -4.28 -8.67
N SER A 323 -30.24 -5.46 -9.09
CA SER A 323 -31.22 -5.69 -10.16
C SER A 323 -32.35 -6.61 -9.69
N SER A 324 -33.58 -6.35 -10.10
CA SER A 324 -34.80 -6.92 -9.53
C SER A 324 -35.69 -7.60 -10.57
N ASN A 325 -36.72 -8.33 -10.12
CA ASN A 325 -37.71 -8.99 -10.96
C ASN A 325 -37.08 -9.89 -12.05
N THR A 326 -35.96 -10.53 -11.72
CA THR A 326 -35.18 -11.35 -12.67
C THR A 326 -35.55 -12.82 -12.55
N THR A 327 -35.74 -13.51 -13.67
CA THR A 327 -35.94 -14.96 -13.71
C THR A 327 -34.69 -15.65 -14.26
N ILE A 328 -34.11 -16.59 -13.50
CA ILE A 328 -32.95 -17.41 -13.85
C ILE A 328 -33.40 -18.87 -13.94
N ALA A 329 -33.69 -19.38 -15.15
CA ALA A 329 -34.38 -20.65 -15.31
C ALA A 329 -33.70 -21.64 -16.26
N GLY A 330 -33.45 -22.89 -15.83
CA GLY A 330 -33.01 -23.93 -16.78
C GLY A 330 -31.55 -23.83 -17.22
N ASN A 331 -30.69 -23.09 -16.53
CA ASN A 331 -29.31 -22.87 -16.98
C ASN A 331 -28.37 -23.99 -16.49
N THR A 332 -27.40 -24.37 -17.32
CA THR A 332 -26.29 -25.27 -16.95
C THR A 332 -25.04 -24.43 -16.70
N ILE A 333 -24.50 -24.47 -15.48
CA ILE A 333 -23.47 -23.56 -15.01
C ILE A 333 -22.31 -24.36 -14.43
N SER A 334 -21.09 -24.09 -14.90
CA SER A 334 -19.85 -24.49 -14.26
C SER A 334 -19.05 -23.24 -13.94
N ALA A 335 -18.81 -23.01 -12.65
CA ALA A 335 -18.15 -21.81 -12.13
C ALA A 335 -17.10 -22.17 -11.08
N GLN A 336 -16.11 -21.31 -10.89
CA GLN A 336 -15.04 -21.52 -9.91
C GLN A 336 -15.48 -21.15 -8.50
N ARG A 337 -16.29 -20.10 -8.34
CA ARG A 337 -16.64 -19.53 -7.03
C ARG A 337 -18.13 -19.64 -6.74
N PHE A 338 -18.99 -18.89 -7.42
CA PHE A 338 -20.44 -18.98 -7.23
C PHE A 338 -21.13 -19.40 -8.52
N GLY A 339 -22.03 -20.39 -8.45
CA GLY A 339 -22.86 -20.74 -9.59
C GLY A 339 -23.85 -19.63 -9.92
N ILE A 340 -24.67 -19.25 -8.95
CA ILE A 340 -25.57 -18.09 -9.01
C ILE A 340 -25.29 -17.17 -7.82
N ARG A 341 -25.09 -15.88 -8.06
CA ARG A 341 -24.92 -14.85 -7.03
C ARG A 341 -26.06 -13.83 -7.11
N ILE A 342 -26.71 -13.54 -5.98
CA ILE A 342 -27.79 -12.53 -5.89
C ILE A 342 -27.45 -11.57 -4.75
N SER A 343 -27.28 -10.28 -5.05
CA SER A 343 -26.80 -9.29 -4.09
C SER A 343 -27.21 -7.84 -4.37
N GLY A 344 -26.79 -6.90 -3.51
CA GLY A 344 -26.96 -5.46 -3.75
C GLY A 344 -28.41 -4.99 -3.64
N ALA A 345 -29.16 -5.51 -2.67
CA ALA A 345 -30.58 -5.19 -2.48
C ALA A 345 -31.53 -5.54 -3.65
N SER A 346 -31.14 -6.50 -4.50
CA SER A 346 -31.99 -7.12 -5.53
C SER A 346 -33.32 -7.64 -4.99
N LYS A 347 -34.42 -7.41 -5.69
CA LYS A 347 -35.75 -7.84 -5.25
C LYS A 347 -36.40 -8.84 -6.22
N SER A 348 -37.20 -9.76 -5.68
CA SER A 348 -38.07 -10.64 -6.48
C SER A 348 -37.34 -11.47 -7.54
N THR A 349 -36.13 -11.94 -7.24
CA THR A 349 -35.37 -12.82 -8.14
C THR A 349 -35.85 -14.26 -8.01
N VAL A 350 -36.17 -14.92 -9.12
CA VAL A 350 -36.57 -16.33 -9.15
C VAL A 350 -35.48 -17.13 -9.86
N ALA A 351 -34.78 -18.01 -9.16
CA ALA A 351 -33.86 -18.98 -9.76
C ALA A 351 -34.45 -20.39 -9.65
N THR A 352 -34.74 -21.03 -10.79
CA THR A 352 -35.41 -22.34 -10.82
C THR A 352 -34.83 -23.29 -11.86
N ARG A 353 -34.83 -24.61 -11.60
CA ARG A 353 -34.44 -25.64 -12.57
C ARG A 353 -33.03 -25.47 -13.15
N ASN A 354 -32.07 -24.94 -12.38
CA ASN A 354 -30.69 -24.79 -12.86
C ASN A 354 -29.87 -26.07 -12.56
N ASP A 355 -28.80 -26.30 -13.30
CA ASP A 355 -27.80 -27.34 -13.05
C ASP A 355 -26.45 -26.67 -12.82
N ILE A 356 -25.91 -26.77 -11.61
CA ILE A 356 -24.74 -26.03 -11.17
C ILE A 356 -23.64 -27.00 -10.75
N SER A 357 -22.45 -26.81 -11.31
CA SER A 357 -21.32 -27.71 -11.08
C SER A 357 -20.01 -26.99 -10.74
N GLY A 358 -19.17 -27.64 -9.94
CA GLY A 358 -17.78 -27.23 -9.67
C GLY A 358 -17.58 -25.95 -8.83
N ALA A 359 -18.66 -25.26 -8.45
CA ALA A 359 -18.61 -24.01 -7.69
C ALA A 359 -18.32 -24.22 -6.19
N LEU A 360 -17.68 -23.24 -5.55
CA LEU A 360 -17.55 -23.24 -4.09
C LEU A 360 -18.92 -23.13 -3.40
N VAL A 361 -19.78 -22.22 -3.88
CA VAL A 361 -21.22 -22.19 -3.53
C VAL A 361 -22.05 -22.30 -4.78
N GLY A 362 -23.01 -23.20 -4.80
CA GLY A 362 -23.94 -23.34 -5.91
C GLY A 362 -24.77 -22.07 -6.11
N THR A 363 -25.46 -21.59 -5.07
CA THR A 363 -26.18 -20.31 -5.10
C THR A 363 -25.92 -19.50 -3.83
N TYR A 364 -25.54 -18.22 -3.95
CA TYR A 364 -25.27 -17.35 -2.81
C TYR A 364 -26.10 -16.06 -2.84
N VAL A 365 -26.86 -15.80 -1.78
CA VAL A 365 -27.74 -14.63 -1.63
C VAL A 365 -27.28 -13.79 -0.43
N TYR A 366 -26.88 -12.54 -0.65
CA TYR A 366 -26.32 -11.65 0.40
C TYR A 366 -26.35 -10.17 0.05
N ALA A 367 -26.04 -9.27 0.98
CA ALA A 367 -26.03 -7.81 0.78
C ALA A 367 -27.43 -7.23 0.47
N GLY A 368 -28.41 -7.63 1.27
CA GLY A 368 -29.75 -7.03 1.30
C GLY A 368 -30.85 -7.50 0.33
N PRO A 369 -30.75 -8.60 -0.48
CA PRO A 369 -31.85 -9.01 -1.34
C PRO A 369 -33.19 -9.22 -0.63
N ALA A 370 -34.30 -9.03 -1.33
CA ALA A 370 -35.63 -9.26 -0.77
C ALA A 370 -36.52 -10.11 -1.70
N GLY A 371 -37.19 -11.14 -1.16
CA GLY A 371 -38.18 -11.92 -1.92
C GLY A 371 -37.57 -12.84 -3.00
N THR A 372 -36.38 -13.39 -2.75
CA THR A 372 -35.75 -14.33 -3.69
C THR A 372 -36.38 -15.71 -3.59
N THR A 373 -36.66 -16.39 -4.71
CA THR A 373 -37.14 -17.78 -4.74
C THR A 373 -36.12 -18.66 -5.45
N LEU A 374 -35.57 -19.65 -4.74
CA LEU A 374 -34.65 -20.65 -5.26
C LEU A 374 -35.38 -22.00 -5.30
N SER A 375 -35.47 -22.65 -6.45
CA SER A 375 -36.16 -23.94 -6.56
C SER A 375 -35.57 -24.89 -7.58
N ASP A 376 -35.83 -26.19 -7.40
CA ASP A 376 -35.58 -27.24 -8.40
C ASP A 376 -34.16 -27.24 -9.02
N THR A 377 -33.16 -26.73 -8.29
CA THR A 377 -31.78 -26.60 -8.80
C THR A 377 -30.98 -27.83 -8.39
N THR A 378 -30.29 -28.41 -9.37
CA THR A 378 -29.38 -29.55 -9.19
C THR A 378 -27.95 -29.03 -9.00
N PHE A 379 -27.20 -29.69 -8.12
CA PHE A 379 -25.84 -29.31 -7.76
C PHE A 379 -24.92 -30.53 -7.86
N SER A 380 -23.76 -30.38 -8.50
CA SER A 380 -22.77 -31.45 -8.62
C SER A 380 -21.34 -30.95 -8.38
N GLY A 381 -20.58 -31.62 -7.52
CA GLY A 381 -19.20 -31.20 -7.21
C GLY A 381 -19.07 -29.79 -6.61
N THR A 382 -20.15 -29.26 -6.01
CA THR A 382 -20.14 -27.99 -5.28
C THR A 382 -19.81 -28.21 -3.80
N ARG A 383 -19.05 -27.32 -3.15
CA ARG A 383 -18.76 -27.46 -1.70
C ARG A 383 -19.97 -27.15 -0.82
N GLU A 384 -20.71 -26.10 -1.17
CA GLU A 384 -21.94 -25.67 -0.52
C GLU A 384 -23.02 -25.49 -1.60
N THR A 385 -24.24 -25.97 -1.38
CA THR A 385 -25.28 -25.96 -2.43
C THR A 385 -25.96 -24.59 -2.51
N VAL A 386 -26.46 -24.09 -1.39
CA VAL A 386 -27.19 -22.83 -1.32
C VAL A 386 -26.83 -22.13 -0.02
N ARG A 387 -26.44 -20.85 -0.10
CA ARG A 387 -26.17 -20.01 1.05
C ARG A 387 -27.02 -18.76 0.99
N VAL A 388 -27.70 -18.44 2.09
CA VAL A 388 -28.54 -17.24 2.21
C VAL A 388 -28.11 -16.51 3.49
N ARG A 389 -27.66 -15.25 3.35
CA ARG A 389 -27.33 -14.43 4.52
C ARG A 389 -28.58 -13.83 5.16
N ASN A 390 -28.49 -13.51 6.44
CA ASN A 390 -29.59 -12.98 7.24
C ASN A 390 -30.16 -11.64 6.73
N ASP A 391 -29.39 -10.89 5.94
CA ASP A 391 -29.84 -9.64 5.30
C ASP A 391 -30.66 -9.89 4.03
N ALA A 392 -30.72 -11.13 3.52
CA ALA A 392 -31.51 -11.53 2.36
C ALA A 392 -32.95 -11.92 2.73
N THR A 393 -33.74 -10.93 3.16
CA THR A 393 -35.10 -11.11 3.68
C THR A 393 -36.07 -11.77 2.68
N GLY A 394 -37.02 -12.57 3.16
CA GLY A 394 -38.05 -13.18 2.31
C GLY A 394 -37.53 -14.18 1.28
N THR A 395 -36.31 -14.70 1.45
CA THR A 395 -35.75 -15.73 0.56
C THR A 395 -36.39 -17.09 0.84
N THR A 396 -36.91 -17.74 -0.20
CA THR A 396 -37.52 -19.08 -0.17
C THR A 396 -36.64 -20.06 -0.93
N VAL A 397 -36.36 -21.24 -0.37
CA VAL A 397 -35.56 -22.30 -1.01
C VAL A 397 -36.33 -23.63 -1.01
N ARG A 398 -36.53 -24.28 -2.18
CA ARG A 398 -37.39 -25.48 -2.33
C ARG A 398 -36.86 -26.51 -3.36
N PRO A 399 -36.60 -27.77 -3.00
CA PRO A 399 -36.41 -28.26 -1.63
C PRO A 399 -35.17 -27.62 -1.00
N VAL A 400 -35.09 -27.63 0.32
CA VAL A 400 -33.91 -27.21 1.09
C VAL A 400 -32.80 -28.27 0.86
N PRO A 401 -31.70 -27.97 0.15
CA PRO A 401 -30.68 -28.98 -0.10
C PRO A 401 -29.89 -29.29 1.19
N PRO A 402 -29.27 -30.48 1.32
CA PRO A 402 -28.61 -30.94 2.54
C PRO A 402 -27.47 -30.04 3.06
N ASN A 403 -26.92 -29.16 2.21
CA ASN A 403 -25.86 -28.21 2.57
C ASN A 403 -26.35 -26.75 2.46
N SER A 404 -27.61 -26.48 2.84
CA SER A 404 -28.14 -25.12 2.85
C SER A 404 -28.36 -24.59 4.27
N GLU A 405 -27.56 -23.60 4.67
CA GLU A 405 -27.79 -22.84 5.89
C GLU A 405 -28.92 -21.83 5.64
N LEU A 406 -30.13 -22.14 6.12
CA LEU A 406 -31.26 -21.22 6.18
C LEU A 406 -31.54 -20.89 7.65
N GLY A 407 -30.96 -19.82 8.18
CA GLY A 407 -31.09 -19.44 9.58
C GLY A 407 -32.36 -18.60 9.87
N PRO A 408 -33.09 -18.82 10.98
CA PRO A 408 -34.20 -17.98 11.42
C PRO A 408 -33.73 -16.66 12.06
N PRO A 409 -34.62 -15.65 12.21
CA PRO A 409 -34.27 -14.38 12.80
C PRO A 409 -34.18 -14.56 14.32
N ASN A 410 -32.99 -14.50 14.90
CA ASN A 410 -32.87 -14.15 16.31
C ASN A 410 -31.54 -13.44 16.61
N SER A 411 -31.74 -12.29 17.25
CA SER A 411 -30.94 -11.63 18.28
C SER A 411 -29.68 -12.36 18.76
N LEU A 412 -28.57 -11.61 18.70
CA LEU A 412 -27.44 -11.63 19.64
C LEU A 412 -27.18 -12.95 20.38
N SER A 413 -26.26 -13.77 19.87
CA SER A 413 -25.04 -14.16 20.61
C SER A 413 -24.19 -15.19 19.86
N GLY A 414 -22.90 -14.90 19.74
CA GLY A 414 -21.81 -15.86 19.99
C GLY A 414 -21.41 -16.89 18.91
N SER A 415 -20.31 -16.57 18.19
CA SER A 415 -19.30 -17.43 17.53
C SER A 415 -19.61 -17.97 16.10
N GLY A 416 -18.67 -17.99 15.14
CA GLY A 416 -17.20 -17.91 15.27
C GLY A 416 -16.46 -17.49 14.00
N GLY A 417 -16.57 -16.22 13.63
CA GLY A 417 -15.45 -15.54 12.96
C GLY A 417 -14.54 -14.90 14.01
N LEU A 418 -13.21 -15.05 13.91
CA LEU A 418 -12.24 -14.14 14.51
C LEU A 418 -12.79 -12.73 14.29
N PRO A 419 -13.06 -12.03 15.38
CA PRO A 419 -13.62 -10.70 15.28
C PRO A 419 -12.68 -9.79 14.48
N TRP A 420 -13.21 -8.76 13.82
CA TRP A 420 -12.42 -7.75 13.08
C TRP A 420 -11.32 -7.10 13.95
N TRP A 421 -11.42 -7.22 15.28
CA TRP A 421 -10.38 -6.79 16.22
C TRP A 421 -9.30 -7.85 16.52
N LEU A 422 -9.47 -9.15 16.22
CA LEU A 422 -8.46 -10.17 16.58
C LEU A 422 -7.12 -9.91 15.93
N PRO A 423 -7.03 -9.51 14.68
CA PRO A 423 -5.71 -9.33 14.09
C PRO A 423 -5.01 -8.05 14.57
N LEU A 424 -5.76 -7.07 15.09
CA LEU A 424 -5.21 -6.06 15.99
C LEU A 424 -4.66 -6.72 17.28
N SER A 425 -5.34 -7.72 17.83
CA SER A 425 -4.84 -8.52 18.95
C SER A 425 -3.61 -9.39 18.61
N LEU A 426 -3.50 -9.97 17.40
CA LEU A 426 -2.33 -10.76 16.95
C LEU A 426 -1.13 -9.87 16.69
N LEU A 427 -1.33 -8.74 16.02
CA LEU A 427 -0.31 -7.71 15.86
C LEU A 427 0.13 -7.18 17.23
N GLY A 428 -0.84 -6.95 18.12
CA GLY A 428 -0.62 -6.62 19.52
C GLY A 428 0.26 -7.67 20.21
N ALA A 429 -0.12 -8.94 20.16
CA ALA A 429 0.61 -10.06 20.76
C ALA A 429 2.04 -10.17 20.24
N PHE A 430 2.25 -10.01 18.92
CA PHE A 430 3.60 -9.99 18.33
C PHE A 430 4.45 -8.82 18.86
N VAL A 431 3.89 -7.61 18.91
CA VAL A 431 4.56 -6.43 19.44
C VAL A 431 4.89 -6.62 20.93
N TRP A 432 3.96 -7.17 21.71
CA TRP A 432 4.13 -7.43 23.14
C TRP A 432 5.10 -8.57 23.42
N MET A 433 5.10 -9.64 22.63
CA MET A 433 6.06 -10.73 22.73
C MET A 433 7.49 -10.23 22.47
N GLY A 434 7.70 -9.44 21.41
CA GLY A 434 8.99 -8.82 21.18
C GLY A 434 9.41 -7.88 22.31
N TRP A 435 8.46 -7.16 22.92
CA TRP A 435 8.72 -6.37 24.12
C TRP A 435 9.07 -7.23 25.34
N LEU A 436 8.37 -8.35 25.59
CA LEU A 436 8.64 -9.28 26.69
C LEU A 436 10.01 -9.96 26.54
N VAL A 437 10.37 -10.41 25.33
CA VAL A 437 11.70 -10.96 25.04
C VAL A 437 12.77 -9.93 25.38
N ARG A 438 12.56 -8.65 25.01
CA ARG A 438 13.47 -7.58 25.43
C ARG A 438 13.48 -7.36 26.93
N GLN A 439 12.33 -7.36 27.60
CA GLN A 439 12.29 -7.22 29.06
C GLN A 439 13.03 -8.35 29.75
N TYR A 440 12.89 -9.59 29.27
CA TYR A 440 13.61 -10.72 29.82
C TYR A 440 15.12 -10.61 29.60
N LEU A 441 15.56 -10.27 28.39
CA LEU A 441 16.97 -10.06 28.08
C LEU A 441 17.55 -8.86 28.87
N GLY A 442 16.77 -7.78 29.02
CA GLY A 442 17.12 -6.60 29.79
C GLY A 442 17.12 -6.84 31.30
N TYR A 443 16.22 -7.68 31.82
CA TYR A 443 16.22 -8.11 33.22
C TYR A 443 17.50 -8.87 33.58
N ARG A 444 18.03 -9.64 32.62
CA ARG A 444 19.30 -10.36 32.75
C ARG A 444 20.53 -9.54 32.38
N TYR A 445 20.35 -8.31 31.93
CA TYR A 445 21.46 -7.40 31.75
C TYR A 445 21.92 -6.87 33.10
N ARG A 446 23.23 -6.77 33.26
CA ARG A 446 23.89 -6.07 34.35
C ARG A 446 25.00 -5.21 33.74
N PRO A 447 25.23 -3.99 34.26
CA PRO A 447 26.39 -3.21 33.87
C PRO A 447 27.66 -4.04 34.13
N ARG A 448 28.64 -3.94 33.25
CA ARG A 448 29.91 -4.64 33.45
C ARG A 448 30.64 -3.94 34.59
N THR A 449 31.19 -4.73 35.52
CA THR A 449 31.93 -4.25 36.69
C THR A 449 33.39 -4.68 36.71
N ALA A 450 33.81 -5.50 35.73
CA ALA A 450 35.20 -5.88 35.58
C ALA A 450 36.07 -4.60 35.46
N PRO A 451 37.12 -4.46 36.30
CA PRO A 451 38.00 -3.30 36.25
C PRO A 451 38.57 -3.12 34.85
N TYR A 452 38.55 -1.88 34.37
CA TYR A 452 39.18 -1.49 33.12
C TYR A 452 39.62 -0.05 33.28
N GLU A 453 40.93 0.19 33.21
CA GLU A 453 41.54 1.51 33.30
C GLU A 453 42.16 1.84 31.94
N ALA A 454 41.83 3.02 31.43
CA ALA A 454 42.37 3.56 30.21
C ALA A 454 42.14 5.06 30.19
N GLY A 455 43.08 5.79 29.61
CA GLY A 455 42.89 7.23 29.40
C GLY A 455 41.73 7.52 28.46
N VAL A 456 41.13 8.68 28.66
CA VAL A 456 39.92 9.19 28.02
C VAL A 456 40.16 10.57 27.43
N SER A 457 39.96 10.68 26.12
CA SER A 457 39.83 11.94 25.41
C SER A 457 38.37 12.30 25.24
N VAL A 458 37.94 13.47 25.68
CA VAL A 458 36.58 13.98 25.47
C VAL A 458 36.56 14.88 24.24
N VAL A 459 35.81 14.52 23.20
CA VAL A 459 35.67 15.33 21.98
C VAL A 459 34.30 16.00 21.96
N VAL A 460 34.30 17.33 21.88
CA VAL A 460 33.08 18.15 21.97
C VAL A 460 32.98 19.08 20.77
N PRO A 461 32.14 18.75 19.77
CA PRO A 461 31.81 19.69 18.70
C PRO A 461 30.98 20.86 19.24
N VAL A 462 31.44 22.09 19.04
CA VAL A 462 30.76 23.31 19.50
C VAL A 462 30.39 24.17 18.28
N PHE A 463 29.12 24.54 18.21
CA PHE A 463 28.59 25.47 17.21
C PHE A 463 27.37 26.15 17.83
N ARG A 464 27.25 27.48 17.75
CA ARG A 464 26.15 28.32 18.25
C ARG A 464 25.57 27.83 19.58
N GLU A 465 26.43 27.72 20.59
CA GLU A 465 26.07 27.22 21.91
C GLU A 465 25.93 28.36 22.93
N ASP A 466 25.11 28.14 23.95
CA ASP A 466 25.04 29.03 25.10
C ASP A 466 26.34 28.94 25.94
N PRO A 467 27.10 30.03 26.12
CA PRO A 467 28.36 30.00 26.85
C PRO A 467 28.24 29.47 28.29
N GLN A 468 27.18 29.85 29.01
CA GLN A 468 26.97 29.46 30.41
C GLN A 468 26.54 27.99 30.53
N LEU A 469 25.83 27.47 29.52
CA LEU A 469 25.52 26.04 29.46
C LEU A 469 26.78 25.23 29.14
N LEU A 470 27.57 25.68 28.16
CA LEU A 470 28.81 25.03 27.78
C LEU A 470 29.81 24.98 28.94
N GLU A 471 29.97 26.07 29.69
CA GLU A 471 30.83 26.13 30.87
C GLU A 471 30.40 25.13 31.95
N ARG A 472 29.09 25.03 32.23
CA ARG A 472 28.56 24.03 33.18
C ARG A 472 28.81 22.60 32.71
N CYS A 473 28.66 22.32 31.42
CA CYS A 473 28.95 20.99 30.88
C CYS A 473 30.46 20.68 30.99
N LEU A 474 31.33 21.64 30.65
CA LEU A 474 32.78 21.54 30.78
C LEU A 474 33.20 21.20 32.22
N GLN A 475 32.65 21.90 33.22
CA GLN A 475 32.91 21.60 34.62
C GLN A 475 32.51 20.17 34.99
N SER A 476 31.36 19.68 34.50
CA SER A 476 30.91 18.30 34.77
C SER A 476 31.80 17.22 34.14
N TRP A 477 32.37 17.48 32.95
CA TRP A 477 33.29 16.52 32.30
C TRP A 477 34.62 16.46 33.04
N ARG A 478 35.13 17.61 33.48
CA ARG A 478 36.39 17.71 34.22
C ARG A 478 36.33 17.08 35.61
N ALA A 479 35.18 17.16 36.27
CA ALA A 479 34.95 16.48 37.56
C ALA A 479 35.01 14.94 37.49
N ASN A 480 35.23 14.37 36.30
CA ASN A 480 35.32 12.93 36.06
C ASN A 480 36.73 12.43 35.74
N ASP A 481 37.76 13.19 36.11
CA ASP A 481 39.19 12.83 36.00
C ASP A 481 39.60 12.39 34.58
N VAL A 482 39.18 13.16 33.57
CA VAL A 482 39.57 12.94 32.17
C VAL A 482 40.93 13.55 31.85
N GLU A 483 41.70 12.88 31.00
CA GLU A 483 43.06 13.31 30.63
C GLU A 483 43.06 14.49 29.67
N GLU A 484 42.07 14.57 28.77
CA GLU A 484 41.93 15.72 27.88
C GLU A 484 40.48 15.97 27.44
N VAL A 485 40.15 17.25 27.26
CA VAL A 485 38.89 17.75 26.69
C VAL A 485 39.21 18.58 25.46
N LEU A 486 38.81 18.09 24.30
CA LEU A 486 38.99 18.72 23.00
C LEU A 486 37.70 19.45 22.59
N LEU A 487 37.65 20.76 22.84
CA LEU A 487 36.59 21.63 22.32
C LEU A 487 36.86 21.92 20.85
N VAL A 488 36.10 21.28 19.96
CA VAL A 488 36.24 21.45 18.52
C VAL A 488 35.20 22.46 18.04
N ILE A 489 35.62 23.71 17.91
CA ILE A 489 34.76 24.87 17.69
C ILE A 489 34.77 25.27 16.22
N ASP A 490 33.58 25.55 15.69
CA ASP A 490 33.45 26.11 14.35
C ASP A 490 34.13 27.48 14.24
N HIS A 491 34.91 27.72 13.18
CA HIS A 491 35.60 29.00 12.95
C HIS A 491 34.67 30.23 12.95
N THR A 492 33.36 30.06 12.70
CA THR A 492 32.38 31.16 12.72
C THR A 492 31.99 31.64 14.11
N GLU A 493 32.42 30.97 15.18
CA GLU A 493 32.06 31.30 16.57
C GLU A 493 32.98 32.37 17.18
N HIS A 494 32.90 33.60 16.64
CA HIS A 494 33.79 34.70 17.00
C HIS A 494 33.78 35.06 18.51
N ASP A 495 32.66 34.86 19.20
CA ASP A 495 32.52 35.18 20.63
C ASP A 495 32.93 34.01 21.55
N LEU A 496 32.65 32.76 21.15
CA LEU A 496 32.99 31.57 21.96
C LEU A 496 34.46 31.19 21.87
N ILE A 497 35.14 31.43 20.74
CA ILE A 497 36.55 31.05 20.57
C ILE A 497 37.46 31.77 21.60
N PRO A 498 37.39 33.10 21.79
CA PRO A 498 38.17 33.79 22.81
C PRO A 498 37.85 33.31 24.22
N LEU A 499 36.57 33.06 24.53
CA LEU A 499 36.13 32.59 25.84
C LEU A 499 36.67 31.19 26.15
N ALA A 500 36.54 30.25 25.22
CA ALA A 500 37.05 28.90 25.36
C ALA A 500 38.58 28.86 25.48
N ARG A 501 39.29 29.72 24.73
CA ARG A 501 40.74 29.90 24.89
C ARG A 501 41.10 30.48 26.25
N GLY A 502 40.25 31.35 26.82
CA GLY A 502 40.36 31.83 28.19
C GLY A 502 40.31 30.66 29.18
N TRP A 503 39.27 29.82 29.11
CA TRP A 503 39.14 28.63 29.95
C TRP A 503 40.33 27.68 29.84
N ALA A 504 40.90 27.51 28.64
CA ALA A 504 42.03 26.62 28.39
C ALA A 504 43.36 27.11 29.01
N LYS A 505 43.50 28.41 29.30
CA LYS A 505 44.70 28.94 29.97
C LYS A 505 44.84 28.42 31.40
N ASP A 506 43.71 28.25 32.08
CA ASP A 506 43.66 27.85 33.49
C ASP A 506 43.61 26.33 33.66
N HIS A 507 43.46 25.58 32.56
CA HIS A 507 43.16 24.15 32.56
C HIS A 507 43.95 23.42 31.48
N HIS A 508 45.07 22.81 31.87
CA HIS A 508 46.00 22.09 30.99
C HIS A 508 45.38 20.91 30.22
N GLU A 509 44.33 20.31 30.76
CA GLU A 509 43.57 19.22 30.14
C GLU A 509 42.65 19.72 29.01
N LEU A 510 42.40 21.03 28.90
CA LEU A 510 41.46 21.61 27.95
C LEU A 510 42.18 22.14 26.70
N GLN A 511 41.87 21.57 25.54
CA GLN A 511 42.36 22.03 24.25
C GLN A 511 41.23 22.61 23.39
N VAL A 512 41.49 23.75 22.78
CA VAL A 512 40.57 24.38 21.82
C VAL A 512 41.09 24.18 20.41
N ILE A 513 40.32 23.49 19.58
CA ILE A 513 40.60 23.24 18.17
C ILE A 513 39.57 24.00 17.34
N VAL A 514 40.02 24.88 16.46
CA VAL A 514 39.14 25.62 15.55
C VAL A 514 39.12 24.90 14.20
N VAL A 515 37.92 24.62 13.66
CA VAL A 515 37.76 23.84 12.42
C VAL A 515 37.13 24.64 11.28
N GLU A 516 37.64 24.38 10.07
CA GLU A 516 37.15 24.87 8.80
C GLU A 516 37.34 23.75 7.74
N PRO A 517 36.30 23.36 6.97
CA PRO A 517 34.95 23.94 6.88
C PRO A 517 34.01 23.55 8.04
N PRO A 518 32.92 24.32 8.25
CA PRO A 518 31.96 24.08 9.32
C PRO A 518 31.23 22.74 9.19
N GLY A 519 31.01 22.04 10.31
CA GLY A 519 30.14 20.86 10.36
C GLY A 519 30.46 19.83 11.45
N LYS A 520 29.42 19.34 12.15
CA LYS A 520 29.57 18.40 13.28
C LYS A 520 30.38 17.14 12.95
N ARG A 521 30.17 16.50 11.79
CA ARG A 521 30.89 15.28 11.43
C ARG A 521 32.38 15.52 11.16
N HIS A 522 32.70 16.67 10.56
CA HIS A 522 34.07 17.10 10.35
C HIS A 522 34.74 17.44 11.68
N ALA A 523 34.06 18.21 12.55
CA ALA A 523 34.52 18.51 13.90
C ALA A 523 34.80 17.23 14.73
N LEU A 524 33.90 16.23 14.66
CA LEU A 524 34.13 14.93 15.30
C LEU A 524 35.37 14.23 14.73
N ALA A 525 35.57 14.21 13.41
CA ALA A 525 36.73 13.57 12.79
C ALA A 525 38.03 14.25 13.21
N VAL A 526 38.10 15.58 13.14
CA VAL A 526 39.27 16.35 13.59
C VAL A 526 39.56 16.10 15.07
N GLY A 527 38.53 16.11 15.92
CA GLY A 527 38.69 15.83 17.35
C GLY A 527 39.19 14.41 17.63
N VAL A 528 38.68 13.39 16.93
CA VAL A 528 39.14 12.00 17.09
C VAL A 528 40.59 11.82 16.60
N LEU A 529 40.99 12.53 15.54
CA LEU A 529 42.37 12.52 15.06
C LEU A 529 43.32 13.17 16.07
N ALA A 530 42.91 14.28 16.67
CA ALA A 530 43.66 15.00 17.69
C ALA A 530 43.73 14.28 19.05
N ALA A 531 42.70 13.50 19.39
CA ALA A 531 42.66 12.68 20.60
C ALA A 531 43.90 11.79 20.70
N THR A 532 44.50 11.73 21.89
CA THR A 532 45.71 10.97 22.18
C THR A 532 45.43 9.70 22.97
N GLN A 533 44.30 9.64 23.67
CA GLN A 533 44.00 8.54 24.59
C GLN A 533 43.37 7.32 23.92
N PRO A 534 43.45 6.13 24.55
CA PRO A 534 42.89 4.89 23.98
C PRO A 534 41.37 4.90 23.84
N ILE A 535 40.65 5.59 24.74
CA ILE A 535 39.20 5.73 24.70
C ILE A 535 38.85 7.16 24.33
N VAL A 536 37.96 7.32 23.35
CA VAL A 536 37.43 8.62 22.94
C VAL A 536 35.96 8.70 23.28
N VAL A 537 35.57 9.71 24.07
CA VAL A 537 34.19 10.01 24.42
C VAL A 537 33.72 11.19 23.59
N LEU A 538 32.79 10.94 22.67
CA LEU A 538 32.13 11.97 21.87
C LEU A 538 30.92 12.47 22.67
N THR A 539 30.85 13.77 22.96
CA THR A 539 29.73 14.36 23.71
C THR A 539 29.22 15.64 23.06
N ASP A 540 27.90 15.86 23.17
CA ASP A 540 27.29 17.12 22.73
C ASP A 540 27.62 18.23 23.75
N SER A 541 27.72 19.48 23.26
CA SER A 541 28.05 20.67 24.04
C SER A 541 27.01 21.08 25.09
N ASP A 542 25.83 20.44 25.09
CA ASP A 542 24.68 20.68 25.95
C ASP A 542 24.37 19.50 26.92
N THR A 543 25.37 18.65 27.18
CA THR A 543 25.21 17.41 27.95
C THR A 543 26.15 17.32 29.15
N LEU A 544 25.58 17.31 30.36
CA LEU A 544 26.30 17.18 31.64
C LEU A 544 26.49 15.71 32.04
N TRP A 545 27.52 15.41 32.83
CA TRP A 545 27.77 14.07 33.38
C TRP A 545 27.54 14.01 34.89
N ASP A 546 27.09 12.86 35.38
CA ASP A 546 27.10 12.54 36.81
C ASP A 546 28.53 12.36 37.34
N ASP A 547 28.69 12.49 38.66
CA ASP A 547 29.96 12.17 39.33
C ASP A 547 30.34 10.69 39.11
N GLY A 548 31.61 10.47 38.77
CA GLY A 548 32.16 9.15 38.48
C GLY A 548 31.59 8.50 37.21
N PHE A 549 31.01 9.27 36.28
CA PHE A 549 30.59 8.83 34.95
C PHE A 549 31.65 8.01 34.23
N VAL A 550 32.88 8.52 34.10
CA VAL A 550 33.98 7.86 33.36
C VAL A 550 34.32 6.51 33.99
N ARG A 551 34.49 6.49 35.32
CA ARG A 551 34.73 5.26 36.11
C ARG A 551 33.64 4.21 35.91
N LYS A 552 32.38 4.62 35.75
CA LYS A 552 31.25 3.71 35.50
C LYS A 552 31.15 3.26 34.03
N MET A 553 31.64 4.07 33.10
CA MET A 553 31.60 3.82 31.66
C MET A 553 32.72 2.87 31.21
N LEU A 554 33.95 3.08 31.68
CA LEU A 554 35.15 2.32 31.28
C LEU A 554 35.04 0.79 31.40
N PRO A 555 34.41 0.21 32.44
CA PRO A 555 34.18 -1.23 32.52
C PRO A 555 33.45 -1.84 31.31
N GLY A 556 32.77 -1.01 30.49
CA GLY A 556 32.17 -1.43 29.22
C GLY A 556 33.19 -1.99 28.23
N PHE A 557 34.45 -1.56 28.32
CA PHE A 557 35.58 -1.98 27.49
C PHE A 557 36.42 -3.10 28.10
N SER A 558 36.01 -3.68 29.23
CA SER A 558 36.67 -4.85 29.83
C SER A 558 36.78 -6.05 28.88
N ASP A 559 35.89 -6.13 27.89
CA ASP A 559 35.99 -7.10 26.79
C ASP A 559 36.68 -6.45 25.58
N PRO A 560 37.79 -7.05 25.10
CA PRO A 560 38.56 -6.51 23.99
C PRO A 560 37.78 -6.52 22.68
N THR A 561 36.68 -7.27 22.56
CA THR A 561 35.84 -7.29 21.35
C THR A 561 34.84 -6.13 21.27
N VAL A 562 34.66 -5.36 22.35
CA VAL A 562 33.76 -4.19 22.38
C VAL A 562 34.50 -2.96 21.87
N GLY A 563 33.99 -2.39 20.78
CA GLY A 563 34.50 -1.16 20.17
C GLY A 563 33.78 0.12 20.59
N GLY A 564 32.55 0.02 21.12
CA GLY A 564 31.78 1.19 21.59
C GLY A 564 30.89 0.91 22.81
N VAL A 565 30.72 1.92 23.66
CA VAL A 565 29.95 1.85 24.91
C VAL A 565 28.97 3.03 24.97
N ALA A 566 27.68 2.72 25.08
CA ALA A 566 26.63 3.70 25.33
C ALA A 566 26.45 3.95 26.84
N CYS A 567 26.01 5.15 27.21
CA CYS A 567 25.67 5.51 28.58
C CYS A 567 24.17 5.79 28.73
N ARG A 568 23.67 5.81 29.97
CA ARG A 568 22.30 6.23 30.28
C ARG A 568 22.17 7.72 29.98
N GLN A 569 21.19 8.07 29.15
CA GLN A 569 20.91 9.47 28.82
C GLN A 569 19.57 9.88 29.41
N ASN A 570 19.56 11.06 30.02
CA ASN A 570 18.44 11.65 30.74
C ASN A 570 18.16 13.07 30.22
N VAL A 571 16.93 13.55 30.42
CA VAL A 571 16.60 14.96 30.14
C VAL A 571 16.96 15.81 31.36
N TYR A 572 17.69 16.89 31.13
CA TYR A 572 17.95 17.88 32.17
C TYR A 572 16.67 18.67 32.49
N ARG A 573 16.30 18.75 33.78
CA ARG A 573 15.07 19.39 34.29
C ARG A 573 13.81 19.02 33.49
N PRO A 574 13.36 17.74 33.51
CA PRO A 574 12.24 17.28 32.69
C PRO A 574 10.92 17.99 33.02
N GLY A 575 10.73 18.43 34.26
CA GLY A 575 9.52 19.15 34.70
C GLY A 575 9.38 20.58 34.19
N ALA A 576 10.43 21.18 33.62
CA ALA A 576 10.44 22.59 33.21
C ALA A 576 9.55 22.90 31.98
N SER A 577 9.15 21.88 31.21
CA SER A 577 8.16 22.05 30.15
C SER A 577 7.48 20.73 29.81
N LEU A 578 6.30 20.84 29.20
CA LEU A 578 5.56 19.68 28.71
C LEU A 578 6.39 18.81 27.76
N TRP A 579 7.14 19.45 26.86
CA TRP A 579 7.91 18.77 25.82
C TRP A 579 9.17 18.08 26.37
N ARG A 580 9.80 18.65 27.41
CA ARG A 580 10.88 17.99 28.15
C ARG A 580 10.38 16.78 28.93
N ARG A 581 9.22 16.88 29.57
CA ARG A 581 8.58 15.75 30.26
C ARG A 581 8.25 14.60 29.31
N VAL A 582 7.69 14.90 28.13
CA VAL A 582 7.47 13.89 27.09
C VAL A 582 8.78 13.30 26.59
N ALA A 583 9.80 14.13 26.35
CA ALA A 583 11.11 13.65 25.92
C ALA A 583 11.77 12.71 26.93
N ASP A 584 11.63 12.99 28.23
CA ASP A 584 12.18 12.18 29.30
C ASP A 584 11.56 10.79 29.33
N TRP A 585 10.22 10.72 29.27
CA TRP A 585 9.51 9.45 29.09
C TRP A 585 10.04 8.67 27.88
N MET A 586 10.24 9.35 26.73
CA MET A 586 10.75 8.70 25.51
C MET A 586 12.17 8.15 25.69
N LEU A 587 13.04 8.87 26.41
CA LEU A 587 14.39 8.40 26.70
C LEU A 587 14.35 7.21 27.64
N ASP A 588 13.53 7.23 28.68
CA ASP A 588 13.44 6.14 29.64
C ASP A 588 12.98 4.84 28.99
N VAL A 589 11.97 4.91 28.11
CA VAL A 589 11.56 3.76 27.29
C VAL A 589 12.74 3.18 26.49
N ARG A 590 13.64 4.03 25.98
CA ARG A 590 14.82 3.58 25.21
C ARG A 590 15.91 3.02 26.12
N PHE A 591 16.36 3.78 27.12
CA PHE A 591 17.57 3.48 27.88
C PHE A 591 17.32 2.51 29.04
N VAL A 592 16.12 2.43 29.60
CA VAL A 592 15.77 1.47 30.66
C VAL A 592 15.29 0.14 30.06
N HIS A 593 14.54 0.18 28.95
CA HIS A 593 13.86 -1.03 28.45
C HIS A 593 14.42 -1.59 27.14
N GLN A 594 15.00 -0.78 26.25
CA GLN A 594 15.48 -1.27 24.95
C GLN A 594 16.98 -1.60 24.95
N LEU A 595 17.82 -0.66 25.38
CA LEU A 595 19.28 -0.82 25.31
C LEU A 595 19.83 -2.00 26.13
N PRO A 596 19.37 -2.25 27.37
CA PRO A 596 19.80 -3.42 28.16
C PRO A 596 19.69 -4.74 27.41
N ALA A 597 18.59 -4.93 26.67
CA ALA A 597 18.34 -6.15 25.91
C ALA A 597 19.36 -6.36 24.78
N THR A 598 19.68 -5.32 24.02
CA THR A 598 20.67 -5.39 22.94
C THR A 598 22.10 -5.43 23.43
N ALA A 599 22.38 -4.76 24.56
CA ALA A 599 23.69 -4.75 25.20
C ALA A 599 24.07 -6.11 25.79
N ARG A 600 23.09 -6.94 26.17
CA ARG A 600 23.35 -8.32 26.63
C ARG A 600 24.06 -9.18 25.59
N ARG A 601 24.01 -8.79 24.31
CA ARG A 601 24.70 -9.42 23.18
C ARG A 601 25.72 -8.49 22.50
N ASP A 602 26.08 -7.39 23.17
CA ASP A 602 27.02 -6.37 22.71
C ASP A 602 26.77 -5.91 21.27
N ALA A 603 25.50 -5.65 20.95
CA ALA A 603 25.08 -5.15 19.64
C ALA A 603 24.04 -4.04 19.78
N VAL A 604 24.35 -2.99 20.53
CA VAL A 604 23.52 -1.79 20.64
C VAL A 604 23.43 -1.10 19.27
N PRO A 605 22.22 -0.93 18.70
CA PRO A 605 22.06 -0.46 17.32
C PRO A 605 22.27 1.06 17.12
N CYS A 606 22.42 1.80 18.22
CA CYS A 606 22.76 3.22 18.21
C CYS A 606 23.31 3.63 19.59
N VAL A 607 24.62 3.82 19.65
CA VAL A 607 25.34 4.48 20.74
C VAL A 607 25.13 5.98 20.55
N ALA A 608 24.22 6.58 21.32
CA ALA A 608 23.68 7.91 21.04
C ALA A 608 24.70 9.02 21.27
N GLY A 609 24.85 9.94 20.31
CA GLY A 609 25.96 10.90 20.25
C GLY A 609 25.95 12.04 21.26
N ARG A 610 24.90 12.14 22.08
CA ARG A 610 24.89 13.08 23.22
C ARG A 610 26.03 12.80 24.19
N THR A 611 26.30 11.52 24.43
CA THR A 611 27.55 11.03 25.01
C THR A 611 27.74 9.57 24.58
N ALA A 612 28.86 9.29 23.90
CA ALA A 612 29.18 7.98 23.31
C ALA A 612 30.68 7.71 23.42
N ALA A 613 31.07 6.57 23.99
CA ALA A 613 32.47 6.20 24.12
C ALA A 613 32.86 5.14 23.09
N TYR A 614 34.07 5.27 22.53
CA TYR A 614 34.61 4.31 21.57
C TYR A 614 36.09 4.07 21.83
N ARG A 615 36.59 2.90 21.43
CA ARG A 615 38.03 2.71 21.31
C ARG A 615 38.53 3.53 20.12
N ARG A 616 39.60 4.29 20.32
CA ARG A 616 40.16 5.18 19.31
C ARG A 616 40.58 4.43 18.05
N ASP A 617 41.32 3.34 18.23
CA ASP A 617 41.83 2.47 17.16
C ASP A 617 40.73 1.81 16.33
N VAL A 618 39.53 1.65 16.91
CA VAL A 618 38.34 1.11 16.22
C VAL A 618 37.67 2.15 15.33
N ILE A 619 37.60 3.40 15.76
CA ILE A 619 36.87 4.44 15.02
C ILE A 619 37.75 5.23 14.04
N LEU A 620 39.07 5.30 14.26
CA LEU A 620 40.01 5.97 13.36
C LEU A 620 39.90 5.50 11.89
N PRO A 621 39.85 4.19 11.58
CA PRO A 621 39.82 3.72 10.19
C PRO A 621 38.52 4.04 9.44
N VAL A 622 37.45 4.42 10.16
CA VAL A 622 36.12 4.64 9.57
C VAL A 622 35.70 6.11 9.55
N LEU A 623 36.59 7.04 9.94
CA LEU A 623 36.31 8.48 9.99
C LEU A 623 35.95 9.04 8.61
N ASP A 624 36.67 8.68 7.56
CA ASP A 624 36.36 9.14 6.19
C ASP A 624 34.95 8.69 5.76
N GLU A 625 34.57 7.45 6.11
CA GLU A 625 33.24 6.90 5.82
C GLU A 625 32.12 7.51 6.66
N LEU A 626 32.45 8.11 7.80
CA LEU A 626 31.56 8.88 8.65
C LEU A 626 31.38 10.29 8.06
N GLU A 627 32.48 10.97 7.75
CA GLU A 627 32.50 12.38 7.35
C GLU A 627 31.93 12.61 5.95
N PHE A 628 32.31 11.78 4.99
CA PHE A 628 31.96 11.94 3.58
C PHE A 628 30.79 11.07 3.15
N GLU A 629 29.98 10.59 4.11
CA GLU A 629 28.82 9.75 3.80
C GLU A 629 27.86 10.49 2.85
N THR A 630 27.53 9.84 1.73
CA THR A 630 26.45 10.26 0.84
C THR A 630 25.26 9.31 0.94
N PHE A 631 24.04 9.82 0.81
CA PHE A 631 22.81 9.04 0.72
C PHE A 631 21.99 9.56 -0.47
N PHE A 632 21.62 8.68 -1.41
CA PHE A 632 20.98 9.05 -2.69
C PHE A 632 21.57 10.32 -3.32
N GLY A 633 22.90 10.32 -3.52
CA GLY A 633 23.64 11.40 -4.17
C GLY A 633 23.85 12.68 -3.35
N ARG A 634 23.36 12.77 -2.11
CA ARG A 634 23.51 13.96 -1.26
C ARG A 634 24.40 13.69 -0.04
N ARG A 635 25.29 14.63 0.31
CA ARG A 635 26.15 14.54 1.49
C ARG A 635 25.31 14.58 2.76
N CYS A 636 25.56 13.66 3.68
CA CYS A 636 24.85 13.54 4.94
C CYS A 636 25.45 14.49 5.97
N VAL A 637 24.65 15.45 6.46
CA VAL A 637 25.13 16.48 7.40
C VAL A 637 24.80 16.17 8.87
N SER A 638 24.04 15.11 9.15
CA SER A 638 23.64 14.72 10.51
C SER A 638 23.45 13.22 10.65
N GLY A 639 23.38 12.73 11.90
CA GLY A 639 23.23 11.30 12.21
C GLY A 639 24.58 10.59 12.30
N ASP A 640 25.57 11.31 12.82
CA ASP A 640 26.92 10.86 13.17
C ASP A 640 26.90 9.61 14.06
N ASP A 641 26.18 9.68 15.18
CA ASP A 641 26.04 8.62 16.17
C ASP A 641 25.58 7.26 15.62
N GLY A 642 24.45 7.24 14.91
CA GLY A 642 23.96 6.04 14.24
C GLY A 642 24.95 5.54 13.20
N ARG A 643 25.47 6.43 12.34
CA ARG A 643 26.40 6.03 11.28
C ARG A 643 27.66 5.38 11.86
N LEU A 644 28.28 5.99 12.87
CA LEU A 644 29.48 5.47 13.52
C LEU A 644 29.21 4.13 14.20
N THR A 645 28.10 4.01 14.93
CA THR A 645 27.69 2.73 15.55
C THR A 645 27.63 1.60 14.53
N TRP A 646 27.03 1.84 13.36
CA TRP A 646 26.87 0.81 12.33
C TRP A 646 28.15 0.52 11.55
N LEU A 647 29.09 1.46 11.47
CA LEU A 647 30.44 1.21 10.93
C LEU A 647 31.22 0.29 11.87
N VAL A 648 31.18 0.57 13.18
CA VAL A 648 31.79 -0.26 14.22
C VAL A 648 31.23 -1.69 14.19
N LEU A 649 29.89 -1.84 14.18
CA LEU A 649 29.24 -3.16 14.09
C LEU A 649 29.57 -3.88 12.78
N ARG A 650 29.56 -3.17 11.64
CA ARG A 650 29.93 -3.75 10.33
C ARG A 650 31.31 -4.39 10.36
N ASP A 651 32.26 -3.73 11.00
CA ASP A 651 33.66 -4.16 11.08
C ASP A 651 33.88 -5.25 12.15
N GLY A 652 32.80 -5.75 12.76
CA GLY A 652 32.78 -6.92 13.64
C GLY A 652 32.94 -6.59 15.12
N TRP A 653 33.05 -5.32 15.48
CA TRP A 653 33.19 -4.87 16.86
C TRP A 653 31.85 -4.83 17.58
N GLY A 654 31.85 -5.23 18.84
CA GLY A 654 30.67 -5.13 19.70
C GLY A 654 30.37 -3.70 20.15
N THR A 655 29.10 -3.39 20.36
CA THR A 655 28.64 -2.14 20.97
C THR A 655 27.77 -2.44 22.19
N THR A 656 28.15 -1.98 23.37
CA THR A 656 27.48 -2.31 24.63
C THR A 656 26.90 -1.09 25.34
N TYR A 657 26.36 -1.27 26.54
CA TYR A 657 25.68 -0.24 27.32
C TYR A 657 26.08 -0.31 28.79
N GLN A 658 26.29 0.85 29.42
CA GLN A 658 26.49 1.01 30.85
C GLN A 658 25.37 1.87 31.44
N MET A 659 24.42 1.21 32.12
CA MET A 659 23.23 1.87 32.69
C MET A 659 23.56 2.77 33.90
N ASN A 660 24.64 2.45 34.62
CA ASN A 660 25.11 3.19 35.78
C ASN A 660 25.88 4.49 35.42
N ALA A 661 26.40 4.63 34.20
CA ALA A 661 27.00 5.87 33.71
C ALA A 661 25.91 6.78 33.13
N ARG A 662 25.60 7.91 33.77
CA ARG A 662 24.47 8.78 33.41
C ARG A 662 24.90 10.16 32.91
N ALA A 663 24.25 10.62 31.86
CA ALA A 663 24.44 11.92 31.25
C ALA A 663 23.09 12.65 31.10
N TRP A 664 23.09 13.97 31.29
CA TRP A 664 21.90 14.83 31.32
C TRP A 664 21.98 15.88 30.21
N THR A 665 21.07 15.81 29.25
CA THR A 665 21.07 16.71 28.08
C THR A 665 19.89 17.69 28.14
N VAL A 666 20.11 18.94 27.73
CA VAL A 666 19.05 19.93 27.61
C VAL A 666 18.18 19.64 26.38
N PHE A 667 16.87 19.49 26.57
CA PHE A 667 15.91 19.25 25.48
C PHE A 667 15.11 20.51 25.12
N PRO A 668 14.56 20.58 23.89
CA PRO A 668 13.70 21.68 23.48
C PRO A 668 12.48 21.85 24.41
N ASN A 669 12.21 23.09 24.82
CA ASN A 669 11.07 23.43 25.67
C ASN A 669 9.80 23.86 24.88
N THR A 670 9.88 24.06 23.56
CA THR A 670 8.74 24.44 22.71
C THR A 670 8.33 23.32 21.74
N PHE A 671 7.05 23.33 21.32
CA PHE A 671 6.51 22.35 20.38
C PHE A 671 7.24 22.35 19.04
N ARG A 672 7.49 23.54 18.47
CA ARG A 672 8.13 23.69 17.15
C ARG A 672 9.54 23.13 17.14
N ALA A 673 10.34 23.46 18.16
CA ALA A 673 11.70 22.97 18.30
C ALA A 673 11.75 21.46 18.55
N PHE A 674 10.86 20.95 19.42
CA PHE A 674 10.66 19.52 19.64
C PHE A 674 10.35 18.79 18.33
N LEU A 675 9.39 19.28 17.55
CA LEU A 675 8.98 18.70 16.26
C LEU A 675 10.14 18.63 15.25
N LYS A 676 10.86 19.75 15.07
CA LYS A 676 12.06 19.83 14.21
C LYS A 676 13.11 18.79 14.62
N GLN A 677 13.37 18.66 15.92
CA GLN A 677 14.31 17.69 16.46
C GLN A 677 13.86 16.25 16.16
N ARG A 678 12.58 15.92 16.37
CA ARG A 678 12.03 14.57 16.11
C ARG A 678 12.07 14.19 14.64
N ILE A 679 11.81 15.14 13.73
CA ILE A 679 11.93 14.94 12.27
C ILE A 679 13.38 14.62 11.91
N ARG A 680 14.34 15.43 12.40
CA ARG A 680 15.78 15.20 12.17
C ARG A 680 16.20 13.80 12.62
N TRP A 681 15.87 13.42 13.85
CA TRP A 681 16.24 12.11 14.40
C TRP A 681 15.59 10.95 13.63
N SER A 682 14.34 11.12 13.22
CA SER A 682 13.60 10.11 12.45
C SER A 682 14.20 9.89 11.06
N ARG A 683 14.53 10.96 10.32
CA ARG A 683 15.23 10.86 9.03
C ARG A 683 16.57 10.15 9.16
N ASN A 684 17.33 10.46 10.20
CA ASN A 684 18.64 9.86 10.45
C ASN A 684 18.51 8.36 10.72
N SER A 685 17.54 7.98 11.56
CA SER A 685 17.23 6.57 11.85
C SER A 685 16.86 5.82 10.57
N TYR A 686 15.97 6.37 9.75
CA TYR A 686 15.58 5.75 8.48
C TYR A 686 16.74 5.55 7.52
N ARG A 687 17.57 6.58 7.31
CA ARG A 687 18.75 6.48 6.44
C ARG A 687 19.72 5.41 6.92
N CYS A 688 20.01 5.43 8.22
CA CYS A 688 20.94 4.51 8.86
C CYS A 688 20.46 3.06 8.75
N TYR A 689 19.22 2.79 9.12
CA TYR A 689 18.63 1.45 9.07
C TYR A 689 18.44 0.95 7.63
N ALA A 690 17.95 1.79 6.72
CA ALA A 690 17.80 1.42 5.32
C ALA A 690 19.15 1.03 4.68
N ARG A 691 20.24 1.73 5.05
CA ARG A 691 21.59 1.38 4.61
C ARG A 691 22.09 0.08 5.23
N ALA A 692 21.88 -0.11 6.53
CA ALA A 692 22.28 -1.33 7.24
C ALA A 692 21.56 -2.57 6.68
N ILE A 693 20.27 -2.45 6.37
CA ILE A 693 19.45 -3.47 5.70
C ILE A 693 19.97 -3.70 4.27
N GLY A 694 20.06 -2.64 3.46
CA GLY A 694 20.42 -2.74 2.04
C GLY A 694 21.83 -3.27 1.80
N ARG A 695 22.79 -2.99 2.69
CA ARG A 695 24.14 -3.56 2.61
C ARG A 695 24.26 -4.93 3.30
N GLY A 696 23.22 -5.35 4.02
CA GLY A 696 23.10 -6.68 4.63
C GLY A 696 23.86 -6.87 5.94
N TRP A 697 24.48 -5.82 6.48
CA TRP A 697 25.27 -5.90 7.71
C TRP A 697 24.40 -6.14 8.95
N MET A 698 23.18 -5.61 8.97
CA MET A 698 22.21 -5.79 10.06
C MET A 698 21.85 -7.24 10.35
N TRP A 699 21.94 -8.13 9.36
CA TRP A 699 21.58 -9.55 9.50
C TRP A 699 22.72 -10.41 10.06
N ARG A 700 23.92 -9.83 10.20
CA ARG A 700 25.07 -10.47 10.86
C ARG A 700 25.05 -10.27 12.37
N GLU A 701 24.25 -9.31 12.84
CA GLU A 701 24.13 -9.01 14.25
C GLU A 701 23.16 -9.96 14.97
N PRO A 702 23.26 -10.08 16.30
CA PRO A 702 22.31 -10.84 17.11
C PRO A 702 20.86 -10.47 16.81
N ALA A 703 19.99 -11.48 16.74
CA ALA A 703 18.58 -11.31 16.37
C ALA A 703 17.85 -10.23 17.19
N VAL A 704 18.18 -10.07 18.48
CA VAL A 704 17.59 -9.02 19.35
C VAL A 704 17.82 -7.60 18.79
N THR A 705 18.98 -7.34 18.20
CA THR A 705 19.36 -6.06 17.60
C THR A 705 18.57 -5.85 16.32
N SER A 706 18.55 -6.85 15.44
CA SER A 706 17.84 -6.76 14.17
C SER A 706 16.33 -6.58 14.41
N ILE A 707 15.74 -7.35 15.32
CA ILE A 707 14.32 -7.22 15.72
C ILE A 707 14.05 -5.83 16.29
N THR A 708 14.92 -5.29 17.15
CA THR A 708 14.73 -3.95 17.74
C THR A 708 14.71 -2.86 16.67
N VAL A 709 15.62 -2.94 15.70
CA VAL A 709 15.68 -1.99 14.58
C VAL A 709 14.46 -2.10 13.67
N ILE A 710 14.04 -3.32 13.32
CA ILE A 710 12.81 -3.56 12.53
C ILE A 710 11.60 -3.01 13.29
N GLN A 711 11.48 -3.27 14.58
CA GLN A 711 10.35 -2.77 15.37
C GLN A 711 10.36 -1.24 15.50
N ASN A 712 11.52 -0.59 15.59
CA ASN A 712 11.61 0.87 15.56
C ASN A 712 11.21 1.46 14.19
N LEU A 713 11.40 0.69 13.11
CA LEU A 713 10.98 1.04 11.75
C LEU A 713 9.47 0.85 11.54
N VAL A 714 8.93 -0.29 12.00
CA VAL A 714 7.53 -0.72 11.78
C VAL A 714 6.58 -0.17 12.85
N GLY A 715 7.08 0.15 14.04
CA GLY A 715 6.30 0.60 15.19
C GLY A 715 5.31 1.74 14.92
N PRO A 716 5.69 2.82 14.21
CA PRO A 716 4.75 3.90 13.85
C PRO A 716 3.55 3.40 13.04
N PHE A 717 3.76 2.44 12.12
CA PHE A 717 2.68 1.85 11.33
C PHE A 717 1.75 0.99 12.17
N THR A 718 2.30 0.18 13.09
CA THR A 718 1.49 -0.61 14.04
C THR A 718 0.59 0.27 14.91
N LEU A 719 1.07 1.46 15.28
CA LEU A 719 0.28 2.43 16.03
C LEU A 719 -0.79 3.09 15.14
N THR A 720 -0.48 3.42 13.89
CA THR A 720 -1.47 3.94 12.91
C THR A 720 -2.64 2.96 12.73
N ILE A 721 -2.36 1.67 12.67
CA ILE A 721 -3.39 0.63 12.50
C ILE A 721 -4.26 0.53 13.75
N ALA A 722 -3.67 0.58 14.95
CA ALA A 722 -4.45 0.60 16.18
C ALA A 722 -5.37 1.84 16.26
N VAL A 723 -4.93 3.00 15.77
CA VAL A 723 -5.76 4.21 15.69
C VAL A 723 -6.86 4.07 14.63
N PHE A 724 -6.57 3.44 13.48
CA PHE A 724 -7.59 3.12 12.48
C PHE A 724 -8.71 2.26 13.06
N PHE A 725 -8.37 1.19 13.80
CA PHE A 725 -9.37 0.33 14.44
C PHE A 725 -10.16 1.05 15.53
N LEU A 726 -9.55 1.98 16.27
CA LEU A 726 -10.27 2.84 17.20
C LEU A 726 -11.30 3.72 16.45
N VAL A 727 -10.91 4.35 15.33
CA VAL A 727 -11.81 5.16 14.51
C VAL A 727 -12.93 4.31 13.90
N ARG A 728 -12.59 3.13 13.36
CA ARG A 728 -13.56 2.17 12.83
C ARG A 728 -14.60 1.78 13.88
N ALA A 729 -14.16 1.48 15.11
CA ALA A 729 -15.02 1.14 16.24
C ALA A 729 -16.00 2.27 16.57
N VAL A 730 -15.56 3.52 16.49
CA VAL A 730 -16.40 4.70 16.70
C VAL A 730 -17.42 4.87 15.57
N VAL A 731 -17.00 4.73 14.31
CA VAL A 731 -17.88 4.83 13.13
C VAL A 731 -18.97 3.76 13.14
N ASP A 732 -18.63 2.53 13.56
CA ASP A 732 -19.59 1.42 13.72
C ASP A 732 -20.46 1.53 14.98
N GLN A 733 -20.29 2.58 15.79
CA GLN A 733 -20.97 2.74 17.08
C GLN A 733 -20.70 1.58 18.06
N ALA A 734 -19.57 0.88 17.90
CA ALA A 734 -19.10 -0.19 18.77
C ALA A 734 -18.36 0.38 20.00
N TRP A 735 -19.07 1.13 20.84
CA TRP A 735 -18.49 1.95 21.92
C TRP A 735 -17.65 1.18 22.93
N LEU A 736 -18.03 -0.07 23.27
CA LEU A 736 -17.24 -0.90 24.18
C LEU A 736 -15.87 -1.26 23.59
N VAL A 737 -15.82 -1.57 22.29
CA VAL A 737 -14.58 -1.89 21.58
C VAL A 737 -13.71 -0.64 21.40
N ALA A 738 -14.34 0.50 21.12
CA ALA A 738 -13.66 1.79 21.08
C ALA A 738 -13.02 2.11 22.44
N ALA A 739 -13.77 1.96 23.53
CA ALA A 739 -13.27 2.19 24.89
C ALA A 739 -12.14 1.21 25.26
N ALA A 740 -12.31 -0.08 24.98
CA ALA A 740 -11.27 -1.08 25.23
C ALA A 740 -9.98 -0.80 24.43
N THR A 741 -10.10 -0.38 23.18
CA THR A 741 -8.96 -0.03 22.33
C THR A 741 -8.25 1.22 22.86
N ALA A 742 -9.00 2.24 23.29
CA ALA A 742 -8.45 3.45 23.91
C ALA A 742 -7.70 3.13 25.22
N VAL A 743 -8.31 2.31 26.09
CA VAL A 743 -7.67 1.84 27.33
C VAL A 743 -6.41 1.04 27.02
N TRP A 744 -6.45 0.12 26.06
CA TRP A 744 -5.29 -0.67 25.66
C TRP A 744 -4.13 0.19 25.14
N LEU A 745 -4.42 1.22 24.33
CA LEU A 745 -3.41 2.16 23.85
C LEU A 745 -2.74 2.94 25.00
N MET A 746 -3.52 3.38 25.99
CA MET A 746 -3.02 4.12 27.16
C MET A 746 -2.28 3.19 28.14
N ALA A 747 -2.86 2.05 28.50
CA ALA A 747 -2.22 1.06 29.36
C ALA A 747 -0.92 0.54 28.74
N GLY A 748 -0.92 0.30 27.42
CA GLY A 748 0.28 -0.09 26.70
C GLY A 748 1.38 0.96 26.74
N ARG A 749 1.01 2.25 26.75
CA ARG A 749 1.97 3.34 26.97
C ARG A 749 2.55 3.29 28.37
N ALA A 750 1.69 3.17 29.39
CA ALA A 750 2.09 3.10 30.80
C ALA A 750 3.04 1.91 31.07
N ILE A 751 2.67 0.70 30.63
CA ILE A 751 3.48 -0.51 30.83
C ILE A 751 4.84 -0.39 30.15
N LYS A 752 4.90 0.11 28.90
CA LYS A 752 6.19 0.30 28.21
C LYS A 752 7.07 1.36 28.87
N GLY A 753 6.47 2.29 29.62
CA GLY A 753 7.16 3.28 30.44
C GLY A 753 7.17 2.95 31.93
N ILE A 754 6.97 1.69 32.33
CA ILE A 754 6.91 1.33 33.76
C ILE A 754 8.20 1.66 34.50
N GLY A 755 9.36 1.61 33.83
CA GLY A 755 10.63 2.05 34.39
C GLY A 755 10.66 3.55 34.70
N HIS A 756 10.00 4.37 33.89
CA HIS A 756 9.82 5.80 34.16
C HIS A 756 8.82 6.03 35.30
N LEU A 757 7.70 5.31 35.30
CA LEU A 757 6.70 5.38 36.37
C LEU A 757 7.23 4.89 37.72
N ALA A 758 8.16 3.94 37.73
CA ALA A 758 8.82 3.49 38.95
C ALA A 758 9.71 4.59 39.57
N SER A 759 10.30 5.44 38.74
CA SER A 759 11.08 6.61 39.22
C SER A 759 10.23 7.85 39.48
N GLU A 760 9.13 8.05 38.75
CA GLU A 760 8.22 9.20 38.91
C GLU A 760 6.76 8.72 38.84
N PRO A 761 6.19 8.20 39.95
CA PRO A 761 4.82 7.66 39.95
C PRO A 761 3.74 8.66 39.55
N ALA A 762 3.94 9.94 39.88
CA ALA A 762 3.04 11.03 39.50
C ALA A 762 2.90 11.17 37.98
N SER A 763 3.87 10.67 37.19
CA SER A 763 3.81 10.73 35.73
C SER A 763 2.70 9.87 35.11
N ILE A 764 2.00 9.04 35.90
CA ILE A 764 0.80 8.32 35.47
C ILE A 764 -0.30 9.27 34.96
N LEU A 765 -0.42 10.46 35.56
CA LEU A 765 -1.41 11.48 35.17
C LEU A 765 -1.15 12.04 33.76
N TYR A 766 0.10 11.95 33.28
CA TYR A 766 0.48 12.42 31.93
C TYR A 766 0.42 11.32 30.86
N VAL A 767 0.12 10.07 31.22
CA VAL A 767 0.03 8.96 30.25
C VAL A 767 -0.96 9.23 29.10
N PRO A 768 -2.17 9.80 29.33
CA PRO A 768 -3.07 10.16 28.25
C PRO A 768 -2.45 11.17 27.30
N LEU A 769 -1.81 12.21 27.84
CA LEU A 769 -1.13 13.24 27.07
C LEU A 769 0.03 12.65 26.24
N VAL A 770 0.90 11.83 26.85
CA VAL A 770 2.00 11.16 26.15
C VAL A 770 1.44 10.31 25.01
N SER A 771 0.32 9.61 25.25
CA SER A 771 -0.34 8.79 24.22
C SER A 771 -0.83 9.64 23.04
N ILE A 772 -1.47 10.78 23.31
CA ILE A 772 -1.91 11.75 22.30
C ILE A 772 -0.71 12.28 21.50
N VAL A 773 0.38 12.69 22.16
CA VAL A 773 1.59 13.19 21.47
C VAL A 773 2.17 12.11 20.55
N PHE A 774 2.19 10.86 20.97
CA PHE A 774 2.67 9.79 20.09
C PHE A 774 1.76 9.54 18.89
N ILE A 775 0.44 9.58 19.07
CA ILE A 775 -0.53 9.38 17.98
C ILE A 775 -0.51 10.56 17.01
N PHE A 776 -0.71 11.78 17.49
CA PHE A 776 -0.94 12.96 16.65
C PHE A 776 0.33 13.71 16.26
N VAL A 777 1.45 13.50 16.97
CA VAL A 777 2.74 14.16 16.63
C VAL A 777 3.75 13.14 16.10
N MET A 778 3.98 12.01 16.79
CA MET A 778 5.05 11.09 16.38
C MET A 778 4.71 10.29 15.13
N ILE A 779 3.45 9.86 14.91
CA ILE A 779 3.05 9.17 13.67
C ILE A 779 3.26 10.08 12.46
N PRO A 780 2.71 11.31 12.40
CA PRO A 780 2.94 12.19 11.26
C PRO A 780 4.42 12.52 11.06
N VAL A 781 5.18 12.74 12.13
CA VAL A 781 6.64 12.95 12.05
C VAL A 781 7.33 11.77 11.38
N LYS A 782 6.97 10.54 11.76
CA LYS A 782 7.57 9.31 11.22
C LYS A 782 7.19 9.09 9.76
N LEU A 783 5.95 9.36 9.36
CA LEU A 783 5.51 9.29 7.96
C LEU A 783 6.19 10.38 7.12
N PHE A 784 6.13 11.65 7.55
CA PHE A 784 6.77 12.76 6.86
C PHE A 784 8.28 12.55 6.71
N SER A 785 8.95 12.05 7.75
CA SER A 785 10.39 11.78 7.72
C SER A 785 10.76 10.66 6.77
N LEU A 786 9.87 9.67 6.54
CA LEU A 786 10.10 8.61 5.55
C LEU A 786 10.12 9.19 4.14
N PHE A 787 9.14 10.02 3.77
CA PHE A 787 9.09 10.64 2.44
C PHE A 787 10.11 11.76 2.24
N THR A 788 10.71 12.28 3.33
CA THR A 788 11.70 13.36 3.28
C THR A 788 13.09 12.94 3.75
N LEU A 789 13.37 11.63 3.82
CA LEU A 789 14.62 11.09 4.38
C LEU A 789 15.89 11.56 3.66
N ASN A 790 15.80 12.00 2.40
CA ASN A 790 16.94 12.53 1.64
C ASN A 790 17.11 14.07 1.75
N ARG A 791 16.26 14.76 2.52
CA ARG A 791 16.43 16.19 2.81
C ARG A 791 17.49 16.39 3.88
N GLN A 792 18.53 17.16 3.54
CA GLN A 792 19.64 17.53 4.43
C GLN A 792 19.40 18.92 5.00
N GLY A 793 19.81 19.14 6.25
CA GLY A 793 19.71 20.45 6.91
C GLY A 793 19.65 20.36 8.44
N TRP A 794 20.18 21.37 9.11
CA TRP A 794 20.09 21.55 10.56
C TRP A 794 18.77 22.23 10.92
N LEU A 795 17.68 21.46 11.00
CA LEU A 795 16.33 22.00 11.23
C LEU A 795 16.16 22.79 12.56
N THR A 796 17.04 22.59 13.54
CA THR A 796 16.95 23.18 14.90
C THR A 796 17.75 24.46 15.10
N ARG A 797 18.56 24.88 14.11
CA ARG A 797 19.33 26.13 14.15
C ARG A 797 19.01 26.91 12.87
N LEU A 798 18.40 28.10 13.02
CA LEU A 798 18.07 28.95 11.87
C LEU A 798 19.36 29.42 11.19
N MET A 799 19.34 29.59 9.87
CA MET A 799 20.47 30.20 9.13
C MET A 799 20.77 31.61 9.67
N ASP A 800 19.72 32.33 10.13
CA ASP A 800 19.77 33.73 10.59
C ASP A 800 19.94 33.88 12.12
N GLY A 801 21.02 33.32 12.69
CA GLY A 801 21.64 33.84 13.93
C GLY A 801 20.98 33.57 15.29
N GLY A 802 20.90 32.33 15.76
CA GLY A 802 20.58 32.06 17.18
C GLY A 802 20.97 30.67 17.70
N VAL A 803 21.12 30.58 19.05
CA VAL A 803 21.25 29.34 19.84
C VAL A 803 20.15 28.34 19.46
N ALA A 804 20.38 27.04 19.64
CA ALA A 804 19.37 26.02 19.34
C ALA A 804 18.01 26.36 20.00
N GLU A 805 16.96 26.43 19.17
CA GLU A 805 15.62 26.93 19.57
C GLU A 805 15.10 26.18 20.81
N GLY A 806 14.91 26.89 21.93
CA GLY A 806 14.36 26.33 23.16
C GLY A 806 15.30 25.46 24.01
N GLN A 807 16.62 25.56 23.80
CA GLN A 807 17.64 24.77 24.52
C GLN A 807 18.68 25.62 25.28
N GLY A 808 18.54 26.95 25.34
CA GLY A 808 19.46 27.83 26.07
C GLY A 808 19.24 27.87 27.59
N SER A 809 20.19 28.42 28.33
CA SER A 809 20.16 28.56 29.79
C SER A 809 18.92 29.32 30.29
N ALA A 810 18.50 30.36 29.57
CA ALA A 810 17.30 31.15 29.86
C ALA A 810 15.99 30.33 29.84
N THR A 811 16.00 29.10 29.30
CA THR A 811 14.83 28.21 29.30
C THR A 811 14.82 27.23 30.47
N LEU A 812 15.82 27.28 31.34
CA LEU A 812 15.99 26.39 32.47
C LEU A 812 15.39 26.96 33.76
N ASP A 813 15.29 28.29 33.84
CA ASP A 813 14.65 29.03 34.92
C ASP A 813 13.28 29.49 34.42
N GLY A 814 12.22 29.13 35.16
CA GLY A 814 10.84 29.04 34.68
C GLY A 814 10.23 30.33 34.15
#